data_AF-A0A958SMB9-F1
#
_entry.id   AF-A0A958SMB9-F1
#
_cell.length_a   1.000
_cell.length_b   1.000
_cell.length_c   1.000
_cell.angle_alpha   90.00
_cell.angle_beta   90.00
_cell.angle_gamma   90.00
#
_symmetry.space_group_name_H-M   'P 1'
#
loop_
_entity.id
_entity.type
_entity.pdbx_description
1 polymer ?
#
loop_
_entity_poly.entity_id
_entity_poly.type
_entity_poly.pdbx_seq_one_letter_code
_entity_poly.pdbx_strand_id
1 'polypeptide(L)'
;QQENRSFIQGDPEAILMCELRANDITDLHTQKEELLKTLVESGLSYANVVLEALDVSKANELRSAGLGLLGNIVGDKKSAACIEDTAVTVKDLANYIQEFSNLMKGYNQKAIYYAHAGAGELHLRPVLNLKKSEEVQLLRQITHDVALLVKKYRGSLSGEHGDGIVRSEFIKMMIGEANYRILEKIKSAFDPHHIFNPGKIVNPLPMDQSLRYEADREEPVIKTLFDFSHSQGILREAEKCNGSGDCRKLPEFGGTMCPSYRATRNEKDTTRARANALREFLTNSTQENPFDHQELKEVFDLCLSCKACASECPSSVDVASLKSEFQYQYHKANGASKSESFFAHATKYNKFASKFPKLSNFVLENGSSVVKNYYGIHSKRSLPKISSKTLQKHVQSLVKQAGKNSNKLKKIYLFLDEFIRYNELEIAGDAIELFTKLNYDVQVFQTLESGRSFISKGFLEEAKQLANDNINYLKDKISEETPLLGIEPSAILTFRDEYIKLANNPSEAQNVANHTYLIEEFIQKEIQLGNITPGQFTKAPMTIKFHGHCHQKALSNQLSSFSVLNLPENYTVTIIPSGCCGMAGSFGFEKEHYEISMQVGEQTLFPAIRKAHEEVVISANGTSCRHQIKDGTGKVAKHPITILKDALL
;
A
#
# COMPACT_ATOMS: atom_id res chain seq x y z
N GLN A 1 -1.74 8.26 5.85
CA GLN A 1 -1.85 8.93 7.17
C GLN A 1 -1.58 10.43 7.13
N GLN A 2 -0.78 10.98 6.21
CA GLN A 2 -0.66 12.45 6.07
C GLN A 2 -2.01 13.14 5.82
N GLU A 3 -2.88 12.54 4.99
CA GLU A 3 -4.25 13.01 4.77
C GLU A 3 -5.12 12.94 6.04
N ASN A 4 -5.05 11.82 6.77
CA ASN A 4 -5.84 11.61 7.98
C ASN A 4 -5.43 12.49 9.18
N ARG A 5 -4.34 13.24 9.07
CA ARG A 5 -3.87 14.15 10.13
C ARG A 5 -4.01 15.63 9.78
N SER A 6 -4.72 15.97 8.72
CA SER A 6 -4.87 17.37 8.24
C SER A 6 -5.54 18.30 9.26
N PHE A 7 -6.24 17.75 10.25
CA PHE A 7 -6.90 18.51 11.32
C PHE A 7 -5.96 18.94 12.44
N ILE A 8 -4.74 18.40 12.52
CA ILE A 8 -3.79 18.76 13.57
C ILE A 8 -3.22 20.16 13.29
N GLN A 9 -3.34 21.06 14.26
CA GLN A 9 -2.79 22.42 14.18
C GLN A 9 -1.43 22.49 14.88
N GLY A 10 -0.38 22.92 14.17
CA GLY A 10 0.97 23.01 14.72
C GLY A 10 1.61 21.64 14.98
N ASP A 11 2.38 21.54 16.07
CA ASP A 11 3.07 20.31 16.49
C ASP A 11 2.78 20.03 17.97
N PRO A 12 1.59 19.50 18.30
CA PRO A 12 1.18 19.29 19.69
C PRO A 12 2.03 18.23 20.39
N GLU A 13 2.37 18.48 21.65
CA GLU A 13 3.00 17.45 22.51
C GLU A 13 2.03 16.31 22.84
N ALA A 14 0.73 16.59 22.93
CA ALA A 14 -0.32 15.61 23.18
C ALA A 14 -1.62 15.97 22.46
N ILE A 15 -2.40 14.94 22.10
CA ILE A 15 -3.73 15.09 21.49
C ILE A 15 -4.73 14.33 22.36
N LEU A 16 -5.77 15.02 22.83
CA LEU A 16 -6.91 14.40 23.49
C LEU A 16 -8.10 14.40 22.52
N MET A 17 -8.60 13.21 22.20
CA MET A 17 -9.79 13.05 21.36
C MET A 17 -11.02 12.87 22.25
N CYS A 18 -11.99 13.77 22.10
CA CYS A 18 -13.28 13.70 22.80
C CYS A 18 -14.39 13.46 21.77
N GLU A 19 -15.25 12.47 22.01
CA GLU A 19 -16.40 12.19 21.15
C GLU A 19 -17.71 12.54 21.87
N LEU A 20 -18.55 13.34 21.21
CA LEU A 20 -19.90 13.66 21.66
C LEU A 20 -20.92 12.98 20.74
N ARG A 21 -21.95 12.40 21.35
CA ARG A 21 -23.09 11.80 20.63
C ARG A 21 -24.38 12.22 21.31
N ALA A 22 -25.35 12.67 20.52
CA ALA A 22 -26.70 12.98 20.98
C ALA A 22 -27.74 12.44 20.00
N ASN A 23 -28.98 12.28 20.46
CA ASN A 23 -30.10 11.87 19.61
C ASN A 23 -30.69 13.02 18.79
N ASP A 24 -30.32 14.27 19.11
CA ASP A 24 -30.77 15.49 18.47
C ASP A 24 -29.59 16.41 18.14
N ILE A 25 -29.66 17.10 17.00
CA ILE A 25 -28.57 17.96 16.51
C ILE A 25 -28.44 19.23 17.35
N THR A 26 -29.54 19.77 17.89
CA THR A 26 -29.52 20.99 18.71
C THR A 26 -28.95 20.68 20.10
N ASP A 27 -29.28 19.51 20.66
CA ASP A 27 -28.64 18.99 21.86
C ASP A 27 -27.13 18.75 21.65
N LEU A 28 -26.73 18.09 20.54
CA LEU A 28 -25.32 17.91 20.20
C LEU A 28 -24.57 19.25 20.10
N HIS A 29 -25.20 20.25 19.48
CA HIS A 29 -24.62 21.58 19.37
C HIS A 29 -24.44 22.23 20.74
N THR A 30 -25.44 22.12 21.62
CA THR A 30 -25.35 22.65 23.00
C THR A 30 -24.20 22.02 23.75
N GLN A 31 -24.11 20.68 23.77
CA GLN A 31 -23.04 19.96 24.45
C GLN A 31 -21.65 20.28 23.88
N LYS A 32 -21.55 20.45 22.56
CA LYS A 32 -20.31 20.88 21.89
C LYS A 32 -19.87 22.26 22.39
N GLU A 33 -20.76 23.25 22.40
CA GLU A 33 -20.43 24.60 22.88
C GLU A 33 -20.05 24.61 24.36
N GLU A 34 -20.74 23.82 25.20
CA GLU A 34 -20.39 23.67 26.62
C GLU A 34 -19.00 23.06 26.83
N LEU A 35 -18.66 22.01 26.05
CA LEU A 35 -17.33 21.40 26.10
C LEU A 35 -16.25 22.38 25.64
N LEU A 36 -16.46 23.07 24.52
CA LEU A 36 -15.52 24.06 24.00
C LEU A 36 -15.29 25.20 25.00
N LYS A 37 -16.36 25.71 25.61
CA LYS A 37 -16.28 26.72 26.66
C LYS A 37 -15.43 26.21 27.84
N THR A 38 -15.69 24.99 28.31
CA THR A 38 -14.93 24.36 29.40
C THR A 38 -13.44 24.24 29.06
N LEU A 39 -13.11 23.81 27.83
CA LEU A 39 -11.73 23.67 27.38
C LEU A 39 -11.01 25.03 27.31
N VAL A 40 -11.67 26.06 26.77
CA VAL A 40 -11.13 27.42 26.71
C VAL A 40 -10.91 27.99 28.11
N GLU A 41 -11.89 27.85 29.01
CA GLU A 41 -11.80 28.30 30.40
C GLU A 41 -10.71 27.57 31.19
N SER A 42 -10.42 26.31 30.86
CA SER A 42 -9.35 25.55 31.50
C SER A 42 -7.95 26.12 31.22
N GLY A 43 -7.75 26.74 30.05
CA GLY A 43 -6.44 27.20 29.58
C GLY A 43 -5.41 26.08 29.32
N LEU A 44 -5.83 24.80 29.34
CA LEU A 44 -4.94 23.64 29.18
C LEU A 44 -4.76 23.18 27.73
N SER A 45 -5.49 23.78 26.79
CA SER A 45 -5.46 23.47 25.35
C SER A 45 -5.12 24.72 24.54
N TYR A 46 -4.15 24.65 23.63
CA TYR A 46 -3.86 25.77 22.71
C TYR A 46 -4.73 25.74 21.43
N ALA A 47 -5.26 24.57 21.05
CA ALA A 47 -6.11 24.39 19.88
C ALA A 47 -7.25 23.41 20.18
N ASN A 48 -8.46 23.75 19.73
CA ASN A 48 -9.68 22.97 19.91
C ASN A 48 -10.35 22.75 18.55
N VAL A 49 -9.96 21.69 17.84
CA VAL A 49 -10.44 21.41 16.48
C VAL A 49 -11.68 20.53 16.53
N VAL A 50 -12.79 21.01 15.96
CA VAL A 50 -14.04 20.27 15.85
C VAL A 50 -14.06 19.49 14.54
N LEU A 51 -14.38 18.20 14.62
CA LEU A 51 -14.56 17.32 13.47
C LEU A 51 -16.02 16.89 13.36
N GLU A 52 -16.61 17.03 12.18
CA GLU A 52 -18.01 16.68 11.91
C GLU A 52 -18.11 15.73 10.71
N ALA A 53 -19.18 14.93 10.68
CA ALA A 53 -19.48 14.00 9.58
C ALA A 53 -18.29 13.12 9.16
N LEU A 54 -17.81 13.28 7.92
CA LEU A 54 -16.73 12.47 7.34
C LEU A 54 -15.36 12.77 7.95
N ASP A 55 -15.15 13.92 8.61
CA ASP A 55 -13.86 14.23 9.21
C ASP A 55 -13.61 13.45 10.50
N VAL A 56 -14.67 12.97 11.16
CA VAL A 56 -14.57 12.08 12.34
C VAL A 56 -13.89 10.76 11.97
N SER A 57 -14.13 10.23 10.76
CA SER A 57 -13.49 8.99 10.32
C SER A 57 -11.98 9.16 10.15
N LYS A 58 -11.50 10.33 9.73
CA LYS A 58 -10.05 10.62 9.59
C LYS A 58 -9.33 10.50 10.94
N ALA A 59 -9.87 11.11 11.99
CA ALA A 59 -9.31 10.99 13.34
C ALA A 59 -9.34 9.54 13.85
N ASN A 60 -10.44 8.82 13.62
CA ASN A 60 -10.56 7.43 14.00
C ASN A 60 -9.59 6.51 13.24
N GLU A 61 -9.36 6.75 11.96
CA GLU A 61 -8.37 6.04 11.16
C GLU A 61 -6.95 6.33 11.64
N LEU A 62 -6.63 7.60 11.94
CA LEU A 62 -5.33 7.98 12.49
C LEU A 62 -5.08 7.29 13.83
N ARG A 63 -6.07 7.33 14.74
CA ARG A 63 -6.03 6.64 16.04
C ARG A 63 -5.81 5.14 15.86
N SER A 64 -6.58 4.50 14.98
CA SER A 64 -6.50 3.06 14.72
C SER A 64 -5.16 2.65 14.10
N ALA A 65 -4.55 3.52 13.29
CA ALA A 65 -3.23 3.30 12.70
C ALA A 65 -2.06 3.56 13.67
N GLY A 66 -2.30 4.28 14.77
CA GLY A 66 -1.28 4.79 15.69
C GLY A 66 -0.25 3.73 16.09
N LEU A 67 -0.70 2.57 16.56
CA LEU A 67 0.17 1.47 17.01
C LEU A 67 1.13 0.98 15.92
N GLY A 68 0.63 0.86 14.68
CA GLY A 68 1.44 0.44 13.56
C GLY A 68 2.45 1.49 13.12
N LEU A 69 2.07 2.76 13.19
CA LEU A 69 2.95 3.89 12.89
C LEU A 69 4.14 3.95 13.85
N LEU A 70 3.97 3.53 15.11
CA LEU A 70 5.09 3.46 16.07
C LEU A 70 6.14 2.40 15.68
N GLY A 71 5.80 1.46 14.80
CA GLY A 71 6.74 0.50 14.22
C GLY A 71 7.65 1.12 13.14
N ASN A 72 7.28 2.28 12.60
CA ASN A 72 7.98 2.95 11.50
C ASN A 72 9.18 3.81 11.95
N ILE A 73 9.52 3.79 13.25
CA ILE A 73 10.75 4.43 13.74
C ILE A 73 11.95 3.83 12.99
N VAL A 74 12.72 4.68 12.32
CA VAL A 74 13.85 4.25 11.48
C VAL A 74 15.01 3.79 12.37
N GLY A 75 15.62 2.67 11.99
CA GLY A 75 16.76 2.05 12.68
C GLY A 75 16.38 0.97 13.69
N ASP A 76 17.38 0.53 14.46
CA ASP A 76 17.27 -0.62 15.38
C ASP A 76 16.56 -0.28 16.70
N LYS A 77 16.46 1.01 17.06
CA LYS A 77 15.65 1.45 18.19
C LYS A 77 14.17 1.44 17.81
N LYS A 78 13.39 0.59 18.49
CA LYS A 78 11.97 0.39 18.22
C LYS A 78 11.14 0.67 19.47
N SER A 79 9.86 1.00 19.26
CA SER A 79 8.88 1.12 20.33
C SER A 79 8.57 -0.27 20.90
N ALA A 80 9.21 -0.61 22.02
CA ALA A 80 9.08 -1.92 22.63
C ALA A 80 7.72 -2.05 23.35
N ALA A 81 6.95 -3.08 22.98
CA ALA A 81 5.62 -3.35 23.52
C ALA A 81 5.72 -4.12 24.85
N CYS A 82 6.30 -3.52 25.89
CA CYS A 82 6.46 -4.15 27.21
C CYS A 82 5.58 -3.57 28.32
N ILE A 83 5.16 -2.31 28.21
CA ILE A 83 4.25 -1.64 29.15
C ILE A 83 2.96 -1.30 28.41
N GLU A 84 2.35 -2.33 27.85
CA GLU A 84 1.07 -2.20 27.16
C GLU A 84 -0.06 -2.36 28.16
N ASP A 85 -1.14 -1.60 28.01
CA ASP A 85 -2.43 -1.90 28.64
C ASP A 85 -2.37 -1.97 30.18
N THR A 86 -1.71 -0.97 30.77
CA THR A 86 -1.76 -0.74 32.23
C THR A 86 -2.99 0.08 32.56
N ALA A 87 -3.78 -0.35 33.54
CA ALA A 87 -5.01 0.34 33.94
C ALA A 87 -4.97 0.77 35.40
N VAL A 88 -5.27 2.04 35.66
CA VAL A 88 -5.46 2.63 37.00
C VAL A 88 -6.79 3.37 37.05
N THR A 89 -7.25 3.79 38.23
CA THR A 89 -8.48 4.59 38.28
C THR A 89 -8.25 5.94 37.60
N VAL A 90 -9.28 6.50 36.95
CA VAL A 90 -9.19 7.81 36.27
C VAL A 90 -8.71 8.93 37.21
N LYS A 91 -9.04 8.83 38.51
CA LYS A 91 -8.60 9.80 39.54
C LYS A 91 -7.10 9.72 39.81
N ASP A 92 -6.50 8.54 39.66
CA ASP A 92 -5.08 8.30 39.88
C ASP A 92 -4.24 8.53 38.61
N LEU A 93 -4.88 8.60 37.44
CA LEU A 93 -4.24 8.60 36.12
C LEU A 93 -3.15 9.68 35.98
N ALA A 94 -3.43 10.92 36.39
CA ALA A 94 -2.45 12.01 36.30
C ALA A 94 -1.21 11.75 37.17
N ASN A 95 -1.41 11.28 38.41
CA ASN A 95 -0.31 10.95 39.32
C ASN A 95 0.50 9.75 38.81
N TYR A 96 -0.19 8.72 38.28
CA TYR A 96 0.45 7.57 37.68
C TYR A 96 1.32 7.95 36.47
N ILE A 97 0.79 8.77 35.53
CA ILE A 97 1.55 9.28 34.39
C ILE A 97 2.78 10.07 34.84
N GLN A 98 2.64 10.90 35.87
CA GLN A 98 3.75 11.71 36.40
C GLN A 98 4.86 10.85 37.00
N GLU A 99 4.52 9.84 37.83
CA GLU A 99 5.49 8.91 38.41
C GLU A 99 6.11 8.00 37.35
N PHE A 100 5.31 7.51 36.40
CA PHE A 100 5.80 6.74 35.25
C PHE A 100 6.79 7.56 34.41
N SER A 101 6.47 8.83 34.13
CA SER A 101 7.36 9.75 33.42
C SER A 101 8.69 9.93 34.14
N ASN A 102 8.67 10.02 35.48
CA ASN A 102 9.88 10.13 36.29
C ASN A 102 10.69 8.82 36.28
N LEU A 103 10.02 7.67 36.28
CA LEU A 103 10.65 6.35 36.14
C LEU A 103 11.36 6.23 34.79
N MET A 104 10.70 6.61 33.69
CA MET A 104 11.32 6.63 32.35
C MET A 104 12.52 7.59 32.28
N LYS A 105 12.43 8.77 32.90
CA LYS A 105 13.56 9.71 33.01
C LYS A 105 14.75 9.09 33.76
N GLY A 106 14.50 8.33 34.83
CA GLY A 106 15.54 7.61 35.56
C GLY A 106 16.29 6.59 34.69
N TYR A 107 15.60 5.96 33.76
CA TYR A 107 16.18 5.04 32.77
C TYR A 107 16.74 5.73 31.51
N ASN A 108 16.71 7.06 31.45
CA ASN A 108 17.04 7.85 30.26
C ASN A 108 16.26 7.38 29.00
N GLN A 109 15.00 6.99 29.20
CA GLN A 109 14.12 6.50 28.15
C GLN A 109 13.06 7.54 27.78
N LYS A 110 12.78 7.62 26.48
CA LYS A 110 11.58 8.28 25.98
C LYS A 110 10.51 7.22 25.81
N ALA A 111 9.33 7.48 26.37
CA ALA A 111 8.17 6.63 26.19
C ALA A 111 7.18 7.29 25.23
N ILE A 112 6.58 6.47 24.38
CA ILE A 112 5.42 6.88 23.58
C ILE A 112 4.17 6.61 24.41
N TYR A 113 3.29 7.60 24.46
CA TYR A 113 2.02 7.53 25.17
C TYR A 113 0.88 7.35 24.18
N TYR A 114 0.09 6.31 24.38
CA TYR A 114 -1.19 6.10 23.72
C TYR A 114 -2.15 5.56 24.79
N ALA A 115 -3.38 6.05 24.88
CA ALA A 115 -4.21 5.74 26.03
C ALA A 115 -5.71 5.78 25.71
N HIS A 116 -6.46 4.96 26.42
CA HIS A 116 -7.89 5.12 26.62
C HIS A 116 -8.10 5.89 27.91
N ALA A 117 -7.76 7.18 27.91
CA ALA A 117 -7.70 8.01 29.12
C ALA A 117 -9.02 8.01 29.92
N GLY A 118 -10.18 7.99 29.24
CA GLY A 118 -11.49 7.90 29.86
C GLY A 118 -11.76 6.58 30.62
N ALA A 119 -11.02 5.51 30.29
CA ALA A 119 -11.07 4.22 30.99
C ALA A 119 -9.93 4.05 32.01
N GLY A 120 -8.99 5.00 32.09
CA GLY A 120 -7.81 4.90 32.95
C GLY A 120 -6.75 3.91 32.44
N GLU A 121 -6.84 3.50 31.18
CA GLU A 121 -5.93 2.54 30.54
C GLU A 121 -4.88 3.25 29.66
N LEU A 122 -3.62 2.85 29.80
CA LEU A 122 -2.48 3.38 29.05
C LEU A 122 -1.66 2.28 28.38
N HIS A 123 -1.20 2.62 27.19
CA HIS A 123 -0.23 1.91 26.37
C HIS A 123 1.03 2.75 26.29
N LEU A 124 2.10 2.24 26.89
CA LEU A 124 3.35 2.95 27.07
C LEU A 124 4.46 2.13 26.43
N ARG A 125 5.17 2.73 25.48
CA ARG A 125 6.26 2.03 24.78
C ARG A 125 7.58 2.77 24.96
N PRO A 126 8.53 2.23 25.74
CA PRO A 126 9.90 2.75 25.73
C PRO A 126 10.56 2.45 24.38
N VAL A 127 11.52 3.29 23.99
CA VAL A 127 12.26 3.15 22.73
C VAL A 127 13.57 2.40 22.98
N LEU A 128 13.56 1.09 22.72
CA LEU A 128 14.67 0.18 23.03
C LEU A 128 15.24 -0.47 21.76
N ASN A 129 16.53 -0.79 21.78
CA ASN A 129 17.22 -1.63 20.80
C ASN A 129 17.42 -3.05 21.37
N LEU A 130 16.47 -3.93 21.09
CA LEU A 130 16.52 -5.33 21.57
C LEU A 130 17.58 -6.20 20.88
N LYS A 131 18.40 -5.63 20.00
CA LYS A 131 19.61 -6.28 19.48
C LYS A 131 20.82 -6.07 20.40
N LYS A 132 20.69 -5.34 21.51
CA LYS A 132 21.76 -5.13 22.52
C LYS A 132 21.40 -5.80 23.84
N SER A 133 22.33 -6.57 24.42
CA SER A 133 22.08 -7.28 25.69
C SER A 133 21.75 -6.32 26.84
N GLU A 134 22.43 -5.18 26.92
CA GLU A 134 22.16 -4.13 27.91
C GLU A 134 20.71 -3.63 27.83
N GLU A 135 20.18 -3.41 26.63
CA GLU A 135 18.81 -2.92 26.44
C GLU A 135 17.75 -4.03 26.59
N VAL A 136 18.13 -5.29 26.42
CA VAL A 136 17.30 -6.45 26.79
C VAL A 136 17.15 -6.56 28.32
N GLN A 137 18.21 -6.33 29.08
CA GLN A 137 18.12 -6.27 30.55
C GLN A 137 17.25 -5.09 30.99
N LEU A 138 17.43 -3.94 30.33
CA LEU A 138 16.65 -2.74 30.57
C LEU A 138 15.15 -2.96 30.31
N LEU A 139 14.78 -3.70 29.25
CA LEU A 139 13.40 -4.10 28.98
C LEU A 139 12.73 -4.73 30.21
N ARG A 140 13.41 -5.69 30.85
CA ARG A 140 12.87 -6.40 32.01
C ARG A 140 12.86 -5.53 33.27
N GLN A 141 13.92 -4.76 33.52
CA GLN A 141 14.00 -3.85 34.66
C GLN A 141 12.88 -2.80 34.62
N ILE A 142 12.70 -2.15 33.47
CA ILE A 142 11.63 -1.18 33.25
C ILE A 142 10.26 -1.82 33.50
N THR A 143 10.01 -2.99 32.94
CA THR A 143 8.70 -3.64 33.06
C THR A 143 8.42 -4.09 34.50
N HIS A 144 9.44 -4.57 35.21
CA HIS A 144 9.34 -4.93 36.62
C HIS A 144 9.03 -3.71 37.50
N ASP A 145 9.70 -2.58 37.29
CA ASP A 145 9.46 -1.39 38.11
C ASP A 145 8.10 -0.77 37.81
N VAL A 146 7.64 -0.85 36.56
CA VAL A 146 6.27 -0.46 36.21
C VAL A 146 5.24 -1.41 36.82
N ALA A 147 5.51 -2.72 36.90
CA ALA A 147 4.68 -3.66 37.65
C ALA A 147 4.49 -3.24 39.11
N LEU A 148 5.58 -2.84 39.77
CA LEU A 148 5.53 -2.30 41.13
C LEU A 148 4.73 -1.00 41.20
N LEU A 149 4.91 -0.10 40.24
CA LEU A 149 4.17 1.16 40.16
C LEU A 149 2.66 0.93 40.00
N VAL A 150 2.25 0.08 39.05
CA VAL A 150 0.85 -0.29 38.85
C VAL A 150 0.26 -0.88 40.12
N LYS A 151 0.99 -1.77 40.80
CA LYS A 151 0.57 -2.34 42.07
C LYS A 151 0.41 -1.30 43.19
N LYS A 152 1.29 -0.30 43.25
CA LYS A 152 1.16 0.84 44.19
C LYS A 152 -0.18 1.57 44.01
N TYR A 153 -0.63 1.74 42.77
CA TYR A 153 -1.92 2.34 42.44
C TYR A 153 -3.10 1.35 42.47
N ARG A 154 -2.87 0.10 42.89
CA ARG A 154 -3.88 -0.99 42.85
C ARG A 154 -4.49 -1.17 41.45
N GLY A 155 -3.69 -0.93 40.43
CA GLY A 155 -4.07 -1.08 39.03
C GLY A 155 -3.91 -2.51 38.50
N SER A 156 -4.19 -2.68 37.22
CA SER A 156 -3.93 -3.90 36.45
C SER A 156 -2.77 -3.70 35.48
N LEU A 157 -1.95 -4.73 35.29
CA LEU A 157 -0.95 -4.80 34.21
C LEU A 157 -1.54 -5.21 32.86
N SER A 158 -2.80 -5.66 32.85
CA SER A 158 -3.53 -6.14 31.68
C SER A 158 -5.01 -5.78 31.85
N GLY A 159 -5.48 -4.76 31.14
CA GLY A 159 -6.86 -4.29 31.15
C GLY A 159 -7.70 -4.90 30.01
N GLU A 160 -7.31 -4.63 28.77
CA GLU A 160 -7.98 -5.05 27.53
C GLU A 160 -7.33 -6.29 26.89
N HIS A 161 -6.00 -6.35 26.89
CA HIS A 161 -5.22 -7.36 26.19
C HIS A 161 -4.92 -8.55 27.12
N GLY A 162 -4.67 -9.74 26.55
CA GLY A 162 -4.20 -10.89 27.33
C GLY A 162 -2.75 -10.70 27.80
N ASP A 163 -2.37 -11.34 28.91
CA ASP A 163 -1.03 -11.18 29.53
C ASP A 163 0.13 -11.53 28.58
N GLY A 164 -0.02 -12.63 27.82
CA GLY A 164 1.02 -13.17 26.96
C GLY A 164 2.32 -13.48 27.71
N ILE A 165 3.40 -13.81 26.99
CA ILE A 165 4.71 -14.08 27.61
C ILE A 165 5.27 -12.82 28.28
N VAL A 166 5.00 -11.65 27.69
CA VAL A 166 5.58 -10.36 28.08
C VAL A 166 5.22 -9.97 29.52
N ARG A 167 4.02 -10.34 30.01
CA ARG A 167 3.57 -9.98 31.36
C ARG A 167 3.48 -11.16 32.33
N SER A 168 3.58 -12.38 31.83
CA SER A 168 3.27 -13.57 32.65
C SER A 168 4.18 -13.72 33.86
N GLU A 169 5.45 -13.30 33.75
CA GLU A 169 6.39 -13.24 34.88
C GLU A 169 5.82 -12.46 36.10
N PHE A 170 4.94 -11.48 35.85
CA PHE A 170 4.39 -10.60 36.88
C PHE A 170 2.99 -11.01 37.37
N ILE A 171 2.34 -12.02 36.77
CA ILE A 171 0.96 -12.42 37.15
C ILE A 171 0.87 -12.72 38.64
N LYS A 172 1.78 -13.55 39.15
CA LYS A 172 1.85 -13.90 40.57
C LYS A 172 2.00 -12.67 41.48
N MET A 173 2.73 -11.65 41.03
CA MET A 173 2.87 -10.38 41.76
C MET A 173 1.55 -9.60 41.78
N MET A 174 0.81 -9.57 40.67
CA MET A 174 -0.43 -8.81 40.53
C MET A 174 -1.59 -9.42 41.29
N ILE A 175 -1.86 -10.72 41.10
CA ILE A 175 -3.03 -11.39 41.69
C ILE A 175 -2.74 -12.05 43.05
N GLY A 176 -1.46 -12.15 43.42
CA GLY A 176 -1.01 -12.79 44.65
C GLY A 176 -0.88 -14.32 44.57
N GLU A 177 -0.08 -14.86 45.50
CA GLU A 177 0.26 -16.30 45.57
C GLU A 177 -0.97 -17.21 45.57
N ALA A 178 -1.97 -16.90 46.40
CA ALA A 178 -3.15 -17.76 46.57
C ALA A 178 -3.94 -17.92 45.27
N ASN A 179 -4.12 -16.83 44.52
CA ASN A 179 -4.82 -16.85 43.24
C ASN A 179 -3.98 -17.49 42.14
N TYR A 180 -2.67 -17.24 42.13
CA TYR A 180 -1.77 -17.89 41.18
C TYR A 180 -1.78 -19.42 41.33
N ARG A 181 -1.82 -19.95 42.56
CA ARG A 181 -1.97 -21.40 42.81
C ARG A 181 -3.29 -21.97 42.27
N ILE A 182 -4.35 -21.17 42.18
CA ILE A 182 -5.61 -21.59 41.55
C ILE A 182 -5.39 -21.75 40.03
N LEU A 183 -4.68 -20.82 39.38
CA LEU A 183 -4.32 -20.95 37.96
C LEU A 183 -3.51 -22.22 37.70
N GLU A 184 -2.56 -22.55 38.57
CA GLU A 184 -1.76 -23.79 38.47
C GLU A 184 -2.62 -25.05 38.61
N LYS A 185 -3.58 -25.05 39.54
CA LYS A 185 -4.54 -26.15 39.71
C LYS A 185 -5.43 -26.31 38.48
N ILE A 186 -5.96 -25.21 37.94
CA ILE A 186 -6.76 -25.23 36.71
C ILE A 186 -5.91 -25.80 35.57
N LYS A 187 -4.69 -25.30 35.38
CA LYS A 187 -3.78 -25.80 34.34
C LYS A 187 -3.54 -27.30 34.48
N SER A 188 -3.21 -27.77 35.68
CA SER A 188 -2.88 -29.17 35.93
C SER A 188 -4.10 -30.10 35.79
N ALA A 189 -5.31 -29.60 36.09
CA ALA A 189 -6.53 -30.37 35.93
C ALA A 189 -6.91 -30.59 34.45
N PHE A 190 -6.74 -29.57 33.60
CA PHE A 190 -7.07 -29.63 32.18
C PHE A 190 -5.91 -30.14 31.30
N ASP A 191 -4.66 -29.98 31.75
CA ASP A 191 -3.45 -30.34 31.02
C ASP A 191 -2.41 -30.95 31.97
N PRO A 192 -2.64 -32.18 32.48
CA PRO A 192 -1.79 -32.82 33.49
C PRO A 192 -0.38 -33.14 32.98
N HIS A 193 -0.19 -33.16 31.65
CA HIS A 193 1.12 -33.38 31.01
C HIS A 193 1.77 -32.07 30.52
N HIS A 194 1.15 -30.92 30.77
CA HIS A 194 1.64 -29.60 30.38
C HIS A 194 1.97 -29.45 28.89
N ILE A 195 1.20 -30.07 27.99
CA ILE A 195 1.42 -30.02 26.54
C ILE A 195 0.71 -28.84 25.84
N PHE A 196 -0.34 -28.27 26.43
CA PHE A 196 -1.11 -27.19 25.84
C PHE A 196 -0.48 -25.83 26.14
N ASN A 197 0.31 -25.30 25.22
CA ASN A 197 0.93 -23.96 25.33
C ASN A 197 1.74 -23.78 26.63
N PRO A 198 2.79 -24.61 26.84
CA PRO A 198 3.59 -24.60 28.07
C PRO A 198 4.35 -23.28 28.29
N GLY A 199 4.58 -22.96 29.56
CA GLY A 199 5.41 -21.82 29.97
C GLY A 199 4.86 -20.46 29.55
N LYS A 200 3.54 -20.35 29.36
CA LYS A 200 2.87 -19.07 29.05
C LYS A 200 2.31 -18.43 30.30
N ILE A 201 1.20 -18.92 30.85
CA ILE A 201 0.54 -18.30 32.01
C ILE A 201 1.11 -18.78 33.35
N VAL A 202 1.28 -20.10 33.50
CA VAL A 202 1.89 -20.69 34.69
C VAL A 202 3.28 -21.22 34.35
N ASN A 203 4.19 -21.08 35.31
CA ASN A 203 5.62 -21.35 35.16
C ASN A 203 6.22 -20.66 33.92
N PRO A 204 6.00 -19.34 33.74
CA PRO A 204 6.49 -18.63 32.58
C PRO A 204 8.02 -18.58 32.56
N LEU A 205 8.59 -18.57 31.35
CA LEU A 205 9.98 -18.13 31.17
C LEU A 205 10.07 -16.62 31.50
N PRO A 206 11.22 -16.14 32.01
CA PRO A 206 11.48 -14.71 32.13
C PRO A 206 11.24 -13.97 30.82
N MET A 207 10.72 -12.74 30.90
CA MET A 207 10.27 -11.98 29.71
C MET A 207 11.39 -11.59 28.74
N ASP A 208 12.63 -11.60 29.22
CA ASP A 208 13.86 -11.33 28.48
C ASP A 208 14.42 -12.60 27.79
N GLN A 209 13.72 -13.73 27.89
CA GLN A 209 14.07 -14.98 27.22
C GLN A 209 13.18 -15.24 26.00
N SER A 210 13.72 -15.93 24.99
CA SER A 210 13.04 -16.24 23.73
C SER A 210 12.65 -15.00 22.89
N LEU A 211 13.55 -14.03 22.81
CA LEU A 211 13.38 -12.86 21.95
C LEU A 211 13.53 -13.22 20.47
N ARG A 212 12.91 -12.40 19.62
CA ARG A 212 13.05 -12.49 18.15
C ARG A 212 14.48 -12.23 17.69
N TYR A 213 15.21 -11.39 18.40
CA TYR A 213 16.57 -10.97 18.07
C TYR A 213 17.57 -11.68 18.97
N GLU A 214 18.71 -12.03 18.40
CA GLU A 214 19.88 -12.39 19.17
C GLU A 214 20.61 -11.12 19.60
N ALA A 215 20.88 -11.01 20.89
CA ALA A 215 21.56 -9.85 21.45
C ALA A 215 23.05 -9.84 21.04
N ASP A 216 23.56 -8.65 20.77
CA ASP A 216 24.95 -8.33 20.41
C ASP A 216 25.48 -9.01 19.14
N ARG A 217 24.59 -9.54 18.30
CA ARG A 217 24.93 -10.04 16.98
C ARG A 217 25.42 -8.89 16.09
N GLU A 218 26.44 -9.17 15.29
CA GLU A 218 26.82 -8.31 14.18
C GLU A 218 25.80 -8.43 13.04
N GLU A 219 25.07 -7.35 12.76
CA GLU A 219 24.03 -7.36 11.74
C GLU A 219 24.63 -7.45 10.32
N PRO A 220 24.12 -8.34 9.45
CA PRO A 220 24.68 -8.50 8.11
C PRO A 220 24.41 -7.26 7.24
N VAL A 221 25.42 -6.88 6.45
CA VAL A 221 25.33 -5.79 5.47
C VAL A 221 24.88 -6.35 4.13
N ILE A 222 23.60 -6.17 3.82
CA ILE A 222 22.99 -6.68 2.58
C ILE A 222 23.09 -5.63 1.48
N LYS A 223 23.82 -5.95 0.41
CA LYS A 223 23.92 -5.10 -0.79
C LYS A 223 22.68 -5.29 -1.66
N THR A 224 22.09 -4.18 -2.08
CA THR A 224 20.90 -4.16 -2.94
C THR A 224 21.08 -3.23 -4.12
N LEU A 225 20.27 -3.40 -5.17
CA LEU A 225 20.22 -2.46 -6.30
C LEU A 225 19.20 -1.35 -6.07
N PHE A 226 18.05 -1.66 -5.49
CA PHE A 226 17.17 -0.64 -4.90
C PHE A 226 17.82 0.02 -3.68
N ASP A 227 17.56 1.31 -3.51
CA ASP A 227 17.97 2.09 -2.37
C ASP A 227 16.98 1.94 -1.20
N PHE A 228 17.43 1.26 -0.16
CA PHE A 228 16.74 1.13 1.12
C PHE A 228 17.36 1.99 2.23
N SER A 229 18.16 3.01 1.89
CA SER A 229 18.85 3.90 2.83
C SER A 229 17.89 4.61 3.80
N HIS A 230 16.68 4.96 3.35
CA HIS A 230 15.62 5.53 4.18
C HIS A 230 15.19 4.64 5.36
N SER A 231 15.46 3.34 5.27
CA SER A 231 15.23 2.34 6.33
C SER A 231 16.52 1.79 6.91
N GLN A 232 17.69 2.31 6.51
CA GLN A 232 19.02 1.79 6.87
C GLN A 232 19.27 0.36 6.36
N GLY A 233 18.75 0.05 5.18
CA GLY A 233 18.94 -1.22 4.46
C GLY A 233 17.69 -2.09 4.39
N ILE A 234 17.71 -3.06 3.46
CA ILE A 234 16.57 -3.95 3.19
C ILE A 234 16.17 -4.80 4.40
N LEU A 235 17.14 -5.19 5.24
CA LEU A 235 16.86 -5.97 6.44
C LEU A 235 15.93 -5.21 7.40
N ARG A 236 16.23 -3.92 7.63
CA ARG A 236 15.45 -3.04 8.49
C ARG A 236 14.13 -2.61 7.86
N GLU A 237 14.06 -2.55 6.52
CA GLU A 237 12.79 -2.43 5.80
C GLU A 237 11.87 -3.64 6.08
N ALA A 238 12.39 -4.87 6.01
CA ALA A 238 11.63 -6.07 6.35
C ALA A 238 11.23 -6.11 7.84
N GLU A 239 12.08 -5.60 8.73
CA GLU A 239 11.82 -5.48 10.18
C GLU A 239 10.71 -4.49 10.55
N LYS A 240 10.28 -3.60 9.64
CA LYS A 240 9.10 -2.75 9.88
C LYS A 240 7.85 -3.57 10.19
N CYS A 241 7.76 -4.81 9.68
CA CYS A 241 6.63 -5.68 9.97
C CYS A 241 6.53 -6.02 11.47
N ASN A 242 5.56 -5.40 12.14
CA ASN A 242 5.27 -5.63 13.56
C ASN A 242 4.41 -6.89 13.82
N GLY A 243 3.86 -7.51 12.77
CA GLY A 243 3.06 -8.73 12.87
C GLY A 243 1.56 -8.52 13.12
N SER A 244 1.04 -7.29 13.01
CA SER A 244 -0.37 -6.93 13.27
C SER A 244 -1.42 -7.82 12.58
N GLY A 245 -1.07 -8.39 11.42
CA GLY A 245 -1.94 -9.33 10.71
C GLY A 245 -3.02 -8.67 9.86
N ASP A 246 -2.99 -7.34 9.63
CA ASP A 246 -3.91 -6.64 8.71
C ASP A 246 -3.91 -7.24 7.30
N CYS A 247 -2.79 -7.82 6.90
CA CYS A 247 -2.65 -8.55 5.63
C CYS A 247 -3.50 -9.83 5.54
N ARG A 248 -4.15 -10.25 6.63
CA ARG A 248 -5.12 -11.36 6.65
C ARG A 248 -6.57 -10.90 6.46
N LYS A 249 -6.80 -9.59 6.30
CA LYS A 249 -8.12 -9.02 6.08
C LYS A 249 -8.76 -9.62 4.82
N LEU A 250 -9.94 -10.21 4.98
CA LEU A 250 -10.68 -10.85 3.90
C LEU A 250 -11.44 -9.82 3.03
N PRO A 251 -11.88 -10.18 1.81
CA PRO A 251 -12.55 -9.25 0.88
C PRO A 251 -13.78 -8.55 1.45
N GLU A 252 -14.51 -9.20 2.37
CA GLU A 252 -15.75 -8.69 2.98
C GLU A 252 -15.50 -7.43 3.82
N PHE A 253 -14.27 -7.22 4.28
CA PHE A 253 -13.88 -6.04 5.03
C PHE A 253 -13.26 -4.94 4.12
N GLY A 254 -13.23 -5.15 2.80
CA GLY A 254 -12.66 -4.22 1.83
C GLY A 254 -11.13 -4.16 1.82
N GLY A 255 -10.58 -3.17 1.12
CA GLY A 255 -9.13 -3.00 0.91
C GLY A 255 -8.57 -3.88 -0.21
N THR A 256 -7.28 -3.73 -0.49
CA THR A 256 -6.55 -4.38 -1.58
C THR A 256 -5.52 -5.37 -1.07
N MET A 257 -5.01 -5.18 0.16
CA MET A 257 -3.83 -5.88 0.65
C MET A 257 -3.99 -7.41 0.75
N CYS A 258 -2.95 -8.07 0.22
CA CYS A 258 -2.74 -9.50 0.06
C CYS A 258 -3.85 -10.26 -0.69
N PRO A 259 -4.02 -9.96 -2.00
CA PRO A 259 -4.98 -10.68 -2.83
C PRO A 259 -4.70 -12.19 -2.88
N SER A 260 -3.43 -12.60 -2.85
CA SER A 260 -3.05 -14.02 -2.82
C SER A 260 -3.49 -14.71 -1.53
N TYR A 261 -3.20 -14.17 -0.33
CA TYR A 261 -3.76 -14.73 0.91
C TYR A 261 -5.30 -14.79 0.87
N ARG A 262 -5.96 -13.79 0.31
CA ARG A 262 -7.42 -13.81 0.19
C ARG A 262 -7.94 -14.96 -0.67
N ALA A 263 -7.16 -15.37 -1.68
CA ALA A 263 -7.47 -16.52 -2.52
C ALA A 263 -7.07 -17.85 -1.85
N THR A 264 -5.86 -17.96 -1.31
CA THR A 264 -5.28 -19.23 -0.82
C THR A 264 -5.63 -19.55 0.63
N ARG A 265 -5.91 -18.52 1.44
CA ARG A 265 -6.01 -18.57 2.91
C ARG A 265 -4.75 -19.10 3.61
N ASN A 266 -3.62 -19.17 2.91
CA ASN A 266 -2.36 -19.67 3.44
C ASN A 266 -1.51 -18.53 3.99
N GLU A 267 -1.11 -18.63 5.26
CA GLU A 267 -0.31 -17.62 5.96
C GLU A 267 0.95 -17.20 5.19
N LYS A 268 1.60 -18.12 4.46
CA LYS A 268 2.80 -17.82 3.66
C LYS A 268 2.56 -16.73 2.60
N ASP A 269 1.32 -16.57 2.15
CA ASP A 269 0.92 -15.61 1.11
C ASP A 269 0.56 -14.23 1.67
N THR A 270 0.84 -13.98 2.94
CA THR A 270 0.63 -12.69 3.60
C THR A 270 1.85 -11.77 3.48
N THR A 271 1.63 -10.46 3.66
CA THR A 271 2.70 -9.45 3.79
C THR A 271 3.62 -9.82 4.94
N ARG A 272 3.06 -10.23 6.09
CA ARG A 272 3.87 -10.52 7.27
C ARG A 272 4.73 -11.77 7.09
N ALA A 273 4.22 -12.84 6.48
CA ALA A 273 5.05 -14.01 6.20
C ALA A 273 6.20 -13.67 5.25
N ARG A 274 5.95 -12.90 4.18
CA ARG A 274 6.99 -12.44 3.24
C ARG A 274 8.08 -11.62 3.91
N ALA A 275 7.69 -10.64 4.72
CA ALA A 275 8.64 -9.81 5.44
C ALA A 275 9.44 -10.62 6.48
N ASN A 276 8.78 -11.51 7.23
CA ASN A 276 9.45 -12.33 8.24
C ASN A 276 10.39 -13.39 7.61
N ALA A 277 9.97 -14.03 6.51
CA ALA A 277 10.81 -14.99 5.79
C ALA A 277 12.05 -14.30 5.20
N LEU A 278 11.86 -13.15 4.51
CA LEU A 278 12.99 -12.39 3.99
C LEU A 278 13.96 -11.99 5.09
N ARG A 279 13.44 -11.46 6.22
CA ARG A 279 14.28 -11.14 7.37
C ARG A 279 15.06 -12.36 7.86
N GLU A 280 14.39 -13.48 8.08
CA GLU A 280 15.01 -14.71 8.58
C GLU A 280 16.20 -15.15 7.74
N PHE A 281 16.02 -15.25 6.42
CA PHE A 281 17.07 -15.68 5.52
C PHE A 281 18.16 -14.62 5.34
N LEU A 282 17.83 -13.33 5.29
CA LEU A 282 18.85 -12.28 5.26
C LEU A 282 19.69 -12.21 6.53
N THR A 283 19.12 -12.60 7.66
CA THR A 283 19.78 -12.59 8.96
C THR A 283 20.65 -13.82 9.20
N ASN A 284 20.12 -15.02 8.91
CA ASN A 284 20.71 -16.28 9.37
C ASN A 284 21.30 -17.15 8.24
N SER A 285 21.21 -16.71 6.98
CA SER A 285 21.75 -17.49 5.85
C SER A 285 23.27 -17.64 5.94
N THR A 286 23.74 -18.88 5.77
CA THR A 286 25.15 -19.21 5.62
C THR A 286 25.62 -19.20 4.16
N GLN A 287 24.73 -18.95 3.20
CA GLN A 287 25.05 -18.86 1.78
C GLN A 287 25.72 -17.52 1.43
N GLU A 288 26.59 -17.51 0.42
CA GLU A 288 27.21 -16.29 -0.11
C GLU A 288 26.15 -15.29 -0.61
N ASN A 289 25.10 -15.79 -1.28
CA ASN A 289 23.93 -15.01 -1.64
C ASN A 289 22.78 -15.33 -0.66
N PRO A 290 22.48 -14.46 0.31
CA PRO A 290 21.44 -14.72 1.31
C PRO A 290 20.01 -14.68 0.73
N PHE A 291 19.83 -14.30 -0.54
CA PHE A 291 18.55 -14.39 -1.25
C PHE A 291 18.35 -15.72 -1.96
N ASP A 292 19.37 -16.58 -2.08
CA ASP A 292 19.32 -17.82 -2.86
C ASP A 292 18.71 -18.98 -2.07
N HIS A 293 17.45 -18.84 -1.68
CA HIS A 293 16.69 -19.88 -0.97
C HIS A 293 15.37 -20.16 -1.67
N GLN A 294 15.06 -21.45 -1.84
CA GLN A 294 13.83 -21.89 -2.51
C GLN A 294 12.59 -21.50 -1.70
N GLU A 295 12.70 -21.50 -0.38
CA GLU A 295 11.65 -21.08 0.56
C GLU A 295 11.28 -19.59 0.36
N LEU A 296 12.27 -18.72 0.12
CA LEU A 296 12.02 -17.32 -0.21
C LEU A 296 11.28 -17.20 -1.55
N LYS A 297 11.71 -17.96 -2.56
CA LYS A 297 11.04 -17.99 -3.86
C LYS A 297 9.57 -18.38 -3.71
N GLU A 298 9.28 -19.43 -2.96
CA GLU A 298 7.90 -19.89 -2.74
C GLU A 298 7.03 -18.86 -2.01
N VAL A 299 7.59 -18.14 -1.03
CA VAL A 299 6.87 -17.12 -0.26
C VAL A 299 6.57 -15.86 -1.10
N PHE A 300 7.46 -15.51 -2.03
CA PHE A 300 7.29 -14.37 -2.93
C PHE A 300 6.54 -14.69 -4.22
N ASP A 301 6.41 -15.96 -4.60
CA ASP A 301 5.82 -16.41 -5.87
C ASP A 301 4.44 -15.81 -6.12
N LEU A 302 3.52 -15.94 -5.16
CA LEU A 302 2.16 -15.40 -5.25
C LEU A 302 2.04 -13.92 -4.85
N CYS A 303 3.14 -13.16 -4.78
CA CYS A 303 3.06 -11.72 -4.55
C CYS A 303 2.73 -10.99 -5.86
N LEU A 304 1.55 -10.36 -5.92
CA LEU A 304 1.07 -9.62 -7.11
C LEU A 304 1.71 -8.22 -7.28
N SER A 305 2.66 -7.82 -6.44
CA SER A 305 3.32 -6.49 -6.51
C SER A 305 2.34 -5.31 -6.60
N CYS A 306 1.20 -5.41 -5.91
CA CYS A 306 0.11 -4.43 -5.98
C CYS A 306 0.35 -3.16 -5.13
N LYS A 307 1.43 -3.15 -4.32
CA LYS A 307 1.81 -2.08 -3.37
C LYS A 307 0.83 -1.71 -2.26
N ALA A 308 -0.31 -2.41 -2.15
CA ALA A 308 -1.25 -2.19 -1.06
C ALA A 308 -0.65 -2.38 0.35
N CYS A 309 0.43 -3.15 0.50
CA CYS A 309 1.13 -3.27 1.78
C CYS A 309 1.93 -2.01 2.17
N ALA A 310 2.33 -1.17 1.22
CA ALA A 310 2.96 0.10 1.54
C ALA A 310 1.95 1.13 2.06
N SER A 311 0.70 1.09 1.56
CA SER A 311 -0.33 2.08 1.89
C SER A 311 -1.36 1.64 2.94
N GLU A 312 -1.82 0.39 2.90
CA GLU A 312 -2.87 -0.15 3.77
C GLU A 312 -2.31 -0.85 5.02
N CYS A 313 -1.04 -1.28 5.01
CA CYS A 313 -0.44 -1.82 6.22
C CYS A 313 -0.08 -0.66 7.16
N PRO A 314 -0.45 -0.73 8.45
CA PRO A 314 -0.03 0.27 9.43
C PRO A 314 1.50 0.44 9.55
N SER A 315 2.26 -0.63 9.27
CA SER A 315 3.73 -0.62 9.24
C SER A 315 4.34 -0.18 7.90
N SER A 316 3.52 0.11 6.89
CA SER A 316 3.94 0.59 5.56
C SER A 316 5.11 -0.18 4.92
N VAL A 317 5.18 -1.50 5.14
CA VAL A 317 6.26 -2.34 4.60
C VAL A 317 6.08 -2.55 3.10
N ASP A 318 7.03 -2.09 2.29
CA ASP A 318 6.94 -2.15 0.82
C ASP A 318 7.38 -3.51 0.26
N VAL A 319 6.58 -4.55 0.50
CA VAL A 319 6.83 -5.93 0.02
C VAL A 319 6.92 -6.01 -1.51
N ALA A 320 6.37 -5.07 -2.28
CA ALA A 320 6.54 -5.06 -3.73
C ALA A 320 7.98 -4.74 -4.13
N SER A 321 8.61 -3.77 -3.46
CA SER A 321 10.04 -3.46 -3.64
C SER A 321 10.92 -4.58 -3.09
N LEU A 322 10.57 -5.15 -1.92
CA LEU A 322 11.27 -6.33 -1.37
C LEU A 322 11.25 -7.51 -2.35
N LYS A 323 10.09 -7.80 -2.96
CA LYS A 323 9.95 -8.87 -3.97
C LYS A 323 10.84 -8.61 -5.18
N SER A 324 10.83 -7.38 -5.69
CA SER A 324 11.57 -7.02 -6.91
C SER A 324 13.08 -7.12 -6.69
N GLU A 325 13.57 -6.68 -5.51
CA GLU A 325 14.97 -6.86 -5.11
C GLU A 325 15.31 -8.34 -4.90
N PHE A 326 14.46 -9.10 -4.20
CA PHE A 326 14.63 -10.54 -4.04
C PHE A 326 14.75 -11.25 -5.40
N GLN A 327 13.86 -10.97 -6.35
CA GLN A 327 13.90 -11.59 -7.68
C GLN A 327 15.20 -11.24 -8.43
N TYR A 328 15.65 -9.98 -8.37
CA TYR A 328 16.92 -9.57 -8.96
C TYR A 328 18.09 -10.37 -8.38
N GLN A 329 18.19 -10.46 -7.05
CA GLN A 329 19.27 -11.18 -6.38
C GLN A 329 19.21 -12.69 -6.62
N TYR A 330 18.00 -13.25 -6.65
CA TYR A 330 17.78 -14.66 -6.95
C TYR A 330 18.16 -14.99 -8.41
N HIS A 331 17.86 -14.10 -9.36
CA HIS A 331 18.26 -14.25 -10.77
C HIS A 331 19.77 -14.22 -10.98
N LYS A 332 20.53 -13.49 -10.13
CA LYS A 332 22.00 -13.51 -10.21
C LYS A 332 22.59 -14.88 -9.92
N ALA A 333 21.95 -15.67 -9.06
CA ALA A 333 22.38 -17.03 -8.75
C ALA A 333 21.77 -18.08 -9.68
N ASN A 334 20.49 -17.95 -10.04
CA ASN A 334 19.72 -19.00 -10.70
C ASN A 334 19.35 -18.72 -12.17
N GLY A 335 19.54 -17.48 -12.64
CA GLY A 335 18.99 -16.99 -13.88
C GLY A 335 17.48 -16.74 -13.81
N ALA A 336 16.96 -16.00 -14.79
CA ALA A 336 15.52 -15.80 -14.96
C ALA A 336 14.89 -16.93 -15.79
N SER A 337 13.65 -17.30 -15.48
CA SER A 337 12.90 -18.26 -16.31
C SER A 337 12.58 -17.67 -17.69
N LYS A 338 12.24 -18.57 -18.64
CA LYS A 338 11.80 -18.16 -19.98
C LYS A 338 10.56 -17.26 -19.95
N SER A 339 9.62 -17.53 -19.04
CA SER A 339 8.42 -16.70 -18.84
C SER A 339 8.81 -15.30 -18.37
N GLU A 340 9.63 -15.22 -17.32
CA GLU A 340 10.05 -13.94 -16.74
C GLU A 340 10.80 -13.09 -17.76
N SER A 341 11.74 -13.69 -18.50
CA SER A 341 12.48 -13.01 -19.57
C SER A 341 11.57 -12.53 -20.70
N PHE A 342 10.59 -13.34 -21.12
CA PHE A 342 9.62 -12.97 -22.15
C PHE A 342 8.78 -11.75 -21.75
N PHE A 343 8.22 -11.77 -20.54
CA PHE A 343 7.39 -10.67 -20.05
C PHE A 343 8.19 -9.41 -19.72
N ALA A 344 9.40 -9.54 -19.19
CA ALA A 344 10.30 -8.41 -18.95
C ALA A 344 10.58 -7.65 -20.26
N HIS A 345 10.82 -8.38 -21.35
CA HIS A 345 11.13 -7.84 -22.68
C HIS A 345 9.91 -7.69 -23.61
N ALA A 346 8.69 -7.74 -23.07
CA ALA A 346 7.45 -7.65 -23.85
C ALA A 346 7.44 -6.46 -24.82
N THR A 347 7.95 -5.30 -24.39
CA THR A 347 8.02 -4.08 -25.20
C THR A 347 8.86 -4.27 -26.47
N LYS A 348 9.99 -4.97 -26.39
CA LYS A 348 10.85 -5.28 -27.54
C LYS A 348 10.10 -6.13 -28.57
N TYR A 349 9.38 -7.15 -28.11
CA TYR A 349 8.59 -8.02 -28.98
C TYR A 349 7.41 -7.26 -29.60
N ASN A 350 6.68 -6.47 -28.82
CA ASN A 350 5.57 -5.65 -29.28
C ASN A 350 6.02 -4.60 -30.31
N LYS A 351 7.17 -3.97 -30.09
CA LYS A 351 7.79 -3.04 -31.05
C LYS A 351 8.08 -3.70 -32.37
N PHE A 352 8.65 -4.91 -32.37
CA PHE A 352 8.88 -5.67 -33.61
C PHE A 352 7.55 -6.07 -34.27
N ALA A 353 6.61 -6.60 -33.49
CA ALA A 353 5.29 -7.03 -33.96
C ALA A 353 4.47 -5.87 -34.57
N SER A 354 4.65 -4.64 -34.09
CA SER A 354 4.01 -3.43 -34.59
C SER A 354 4.40 -3.03 -36.01
N LYS A 355 5.51 -3.56 -36.54
CA LYS A 355 5.91 -3.33 -37.95
C LYS A 355 5.00 -4.06 -38.94
N PHE A 356 4.39 -5.18 -38.53
CA PHE A 356 3.53 -6.02 -39.36
C PHE A 356 2.27 -6.48 -38.60
N PRO A 357 1.41 -5.57 -38.11
CA PRO A 357 0.39 -5.89 -37.11
C PRO A 357 -0.67 -6.87 -37.62
N LYS A 358 -0.99 -6.89 -38.93
CA LYS A 358 -1.92 -7.88 -39.50
C LYS A 358 -1.38 -9.30 -39.37
N LEU A 359 -0.11 -9.51 -39.71
CA LEU A 359 0.55 -10.82 -39.60
C LEU A 359 0.73 -11.20 -38.13
N SER A 360 1.19 -10.26 -37.31
CA SER A 360 1.36 -10.47 -35.87
C SER A 360 0.04 -10.90 -35.20
N ASN A 361 -1.06 -10.19 -35.48
CA ASN A 361 -2.37 -10.53 -34.92
C ASN A 361 -2.91 -11.87 -35.44
N PHE A 362 -2.68 -12.20 -36.71
CA PHE A 362 -3.03 -13.51 -37.25
C PHE A 362 -2.32 -14.64 -36.49
N VAL A 363 -1.02 -14.47 -36.18
CA VAL A 363 -0.25 -15.44 -35.38
C VAL A 363 -0.74 -15.48 -33.93
N LEU A 364 -1.03 -14.34 -33.31
CA LEU A 364 -1.56 -14.29 -31.93
C LEU A 364 -2.95 -14.94 -31.81
N GLU A 365 -3.78 -14.85 -32.84
CA GLU A 365 -5.11 -15.47 -32.87
C GLU A 365 -5.06 -16.97 -33.18
N ASN A 366 -4.31 -17.38 -34.20
CA ASN A 366 -4.37 -18.74 -34.74
C ASN A 366 -3.19 -19.64 -34.32
N GLY A 367 -2.08 -19.06 -33.89
CA GLY A 367 -0.83 -19.77 -33.56
C GLY A 367 -0.32 -19.53 -32.12
N SER A 368 -1.11 -18.87 -31.26
CA SER A 368 -0.64 -18.53 -29.90
C SER A 368 -0.40 -19.74 -29.01
N SER A 369 -0.95 -20.92 -29.32
CA SER A 369 -0.70 -22.14 -28.55
C SER A 369 0.79 -22.50 -28.45
N VAL A 370 1.53 -22.35 -29.56
CA VAL A 370 2.98 -22.62 -29.59
C VAL A 370 3.74 -21.63 -28.71
N VAL A 371 3.45 -20.34 -28.87
CA VAL A 371 4.06 -19.26 -28.08
C VAL A 371 3.76 -19.45 -26.60
N LYS A 372 2.48 -19.73 -26.27
CA LYS A 372 2.03 -19.94 -24.89
C LYS A 372 2.72 -21.13 -24.24
N ASN A 373 2.76 -22.27 -24.92
CA ASN A 373 3.43 -23.47 -24.40
C ASN A 373 4.93 -23.26 -24.22
N TYR A 374 5.60 -22.57 -25.15
CA TYR A 374 7.04 -22.33 -25.07
C TYR A 374 7.44 -21.37 -23.93
N TYR A 375 6.62 -20.34 -23.68
CA TYR A 375 6.89 -19.32 -22.67
C TYR A 375 6.14 -19.53 -21.34
N GLY A 376 5.44 -20.65 -21.15
CA GLY A 376 4.75 -20.96 -19.89
C GLY A 376 3.48 -20.13 -19.64
N ILE A 377 2.80 -19.68 -20.70
CA ILE A 377 1.55 -18.93 -20.59
C ILE A 377 0.36 -19.90 -20.58
N HIS A 378 -0.62 -19.65 -19.72
CA HIS A 378 -1.80 -20.49 -19.62
C HIS A 378 -2.62 -20.49 -20.92
N SER A 379 -3.12 -21.67 -21.33
CA SER A 379 -3.82 -21.84 -22.61
C SER A 379 -5.08 -20.98 -22.74
N LYS A 380 -5.82 -20.81 -21.64
CA LYS A 380 -7.06 -20.01 -21.53
C LYS A 380 -6.83 -18.50 -21.62
N ARG A 381 -5.59 -18.00 -21.58
CA ARG A 381 -5.31 -16.57 -21.66
C ARG A 381 -5.32 -16.07 -23.09
N SER A 382 -5.98 -14.95 -23.35
CA SER A 382 -5.84 -14.29 -24.65
C SER A 382 -4.55 -13.48 -24.66
N LEU A 383 -3.78 -13.47 -25.75
CA LEU A 383 -2.61 -12.57 -25.84
C LEU A 383 -3.06 -11.19 -26.34
N PRO A 384 -2.56 -10.09 -25.77
CA PRO A 384 -2.91 -8.75 -26.23
C PRO A 384 -2.60 -8.57 -27.72
N LYS A 385 -3.56 -8.06 -28.48
CA LYS A 385 -3.38 -7.77 -29.91
C LYS A 385 -2.53 -6.52 -30.10
N ILE A 386 -1.86 -6.43 -31.25
CA ILE A 386 -1.11 -5.26 -31.66
C ILE A 386 -2.03 -4.29 -32.42
N SER A 387 -1.96 -3.02 -32.06
CA SER A 387 -2.70 -1.93 -32.71
C SER A 387 -2.41 -1.84 -34.21
N SER A 388 -3.43 -1.51 -35.01
CA SER A 388 -3.35 -1.51 -36.48
C SER A 388 -2.50 -0.35 -37.03
N LYS A 389 -1.93 -0.53 -38.24
CA LYS A 389 -1.19 0.56 -38.94
C LYS A 389 -2.06 1.79 -39.21
N THR A 390 -3.35 1.58 -39.47
CA THR A 390 -4.29 2.70 -39.71
C THR A 390 -4.44 3.54 -38.46
N LEU A 391 -4.61 2.90 -37.30
CA LEU A 391 -4.70 3.57 -36.01
C LEU A 391 -3.39 4.30 -35.65
N GLN A 392 -2.24 3.69 -35.91
CA GLN A 392 -0.94 4.36 -35.75
C GLN A 392 -0.83 5.65 -36.57
N LYS A 393 -1.21 5.60 -37.86
CA LYS A 393 -1.21 6.79 -38.72
C LYS A 393 -2.20 7.85 -38.23
N HIS A 394 -3.37 7.42 -37.75
CA HIS A 394 -4.39 8.32 -37.22
C HIS A 394 -3.89 9.06 -35.97
N VAL A 395 -3.35 8.35 -34.98
CA VAL A 395 -2.77 8.97 -33.77
C VAL A 395 -1.61 9.89 -34.13
N GLN A 396 -0.73 9.50 -35.06
CA GLN A 396 0.34 10.40 -35.55
C GLN A 396 -0.21 11.68 -36.20
N SER A 397 -1.35 11.59 -36.89
CA SER A 397 -2.03 12.76 -37.43
C SER A 397 -2.57 13.66 -36.31
N LEU A 398 -3.23 13.09 -35.31
CA LEU A 398 -3.74 13.83 -34.14
C LEU A 398 -2.61 14.57 -33.41
N VAL A 399 -1.48 13.91 -33.16
CA VAL A 399 -0.30 14.54 -32.52
C VAL A 399 0.21 15.74 -33.33
N LYS A 400 0.24 15.62 -34.67
CA LYS A 400 0.67 16.75 -35.54
C LYS A 400 -0.32 17.92 -35.56
N GLN A 401 -1.59 17.67 -35.25
CA GLN A 401 -2.63 18.69 -35.22
C GLN A 401 -2.73 19.38 -33.85
N ALA A 402 -2.55 18.64 -32.76
CA ALA A 402 -2.69 19.14 -31.39
C ALA A 402 -1.76 20.34 -31.07
N GLY A 403 -0.55 20.38 -31.66
CA GLY A 403 0.46 21.42 -31.41
C GLY A 403 0.41 22.68 -32.28
N LYS A 404 -0.67 22.94 -33.03
CA LYS A 404 -0.72 24.05 -34.01
C LYS A 404 -1.59 25.26 -33.64
N ASN A 405 -2.28 25.23 -32.50
CA ASN A 405 -3.17 26.34 -32.10
C ASN A 405 -2.48 27.26 -31.08
N SER A 406 -2.58 28.57 -31.27
CA SER A 406 -1.86 29.58 -30.47
C SER A 406 -2.58 30.03 -29.19
N ASN A 407 -3.88 29.74 -29.03
CA ASN A 407 -4.69 30.18 -27.88
C ASN A 407 -5.05 29.01 -26.95
N LYS A 408 -4.03 28.41 -26.32
CA LYS A 408 -4.16 27.20 -25.48
C LYS A 408 -4.06 27.54 -24.00
N LEU A 409 -4.83 26.83 -23.17
CA LEU A 409 -4.85 27.03 -21.72
C LEU A 409 -3.49 26.68 -21.10
N LYS A 410 -3.00 25.48 -21.42
CA LYS A 410 -1.78 24.91 -20.86
C LYS A 410 -1.18 23.87 -21.79
N LYS A 411 0.13 23.73 -21.74
CA LYS A 411 0.87 22.68 -22.45
C LYS A 411 1.03 21.46 -21.54
N ILE A 412 0.76 20.28 -22.08
CA ILE A 412 0.87 19.01 -21.35
C ILE A 412 1.69 18.02 -22.17
N TYR A 413 2.43 17.15 -21.48
CA TYR A 413 3.13 16.03 -22.09
C TYR A 413 2.41 14.73 -21.81
N LEU A 414 1.93 14.04 -22.84
CA LEU A 414 1.33 12.72 -22.74
C LEU A 414 2.41 11.65 -22.94
N PHE A 415 2.68 10.89 -21.88
CA PHE A 415 3.50 9.69 -21.91
C PHE A 415 2.66 8.50 -22.39
N LEU A 416 2.97 8.01 -23.59
CA LEU A 416 2.38 6.76 -24.09
C LEU A 416 3.27 5.61 -23.66
N ASP A 417 2.88 4.95 -22.57
CA ASP A 417 3.57 3.78 -22.06
C ASP A 417 3.60 2.61 -23.06
N GLU A 418 4.42 1.61 -22.74
CA GLU A 418 4.66 0.43 -23.57
C GLU A 418 3.39 -0.39 -23.90
N PHE A 419 2.34 -0.34 -23.08
CA PHE A 419 1.10 -1.07 -23.33
C PHE A 419 0.15 -0.26 -24.22
N ILE A 420 -0.09 1.00 -23.86
CA ILE A 420 -0.96 1.89 -24.64
C ILE A 420 -0.41 2.10 -26.05
N ARG A 421 0.91 2.27 -26.19
CA ARG A 421 1.56 2.52 -27.49
C ARG A 421 1.37 1.38 -28.49
N TYR A 422 1.43 0.13 -28.03
CA TYR A 422 1.45 -1.03 -28.93
C TYR A 422 0.16 -1.83 -28.95
N ASN A 423 -0.60 -1.86 -27.85
CA ASN A 423 -1.77 -2.71 -27.69
C ASN A 423 -3.09 -1.93 -27.77
N GLU A 424 -3.22 -0.81 -27.04
CA GLU A 424 -4.47 -0.06 -26.89
C GLU A 424 -4.33 1.40 -27.38
N LEU A 425 -3.81 1.57 -28.60
CA LEU A 425 -3.49 2.87 -29.16
C LEU A 425 -4.72 3.76 -29.39
N GLU A 426 -5.91 3.17 -29.40
CA GLU A 426 -7.19 3.88 -29.44
C GLU A 426 -7.38 4.79 -28.23
N ILE A 427 -6.96 4.36 -27.04
CA ILE A 427 -7.07 5.17 -25.81
C ILE A 427 -6.14 6.38 -25.88
N ALA A 428 -4.98 6.25 -26.54
CA ALA A 428 -4.09 7.38 -26.80
C ALA A 428 -4.75 8.41 -27.73
N GLY A 429 -5.44 7.95 -28.78
CA GLY A 429 -6.22 8.81 -29.66
C GLY A 429 -7.31 9.56 -28.90
N ASP A 430 -8.10 8.84 -28.09
CA ASP A 430 -9.16 9.41 -27.26
C ASP A 430 -8.62 10.49 -26.31
N ALA A 431 -7.46 10.26 -25.68
CA ALA A 431 -6.83 11.22 -24.78
C ALA A 431 -6.39 12.50 -25.51
N ILE A 432 -5.77 12.36 -26.69
CA ILE A 432 -5.32 13.50 -27.49
C ILE A 432 -6.52 14.32 -27.97
N GLU A 433 -7.57 13.67 -28.48
CA GLU A 433 -8.79 14.34 -28.94
C GLU A 433 -9.49 15.09 -27.80
N LEU A 434 -9.68 14.41 -26.65
CA LEU A 434 -10.27 15.00 -25.46
C LEU A 434 -9.55 16.28 -25.05
N PHE A 435 -8.23 16.22 -24.80
CA PHE A 435 -7.48 17.40 -24.37
C PHE A 435 -7.37 18.48 -25.44
N THR A 436 -7.30 18.11 -26.72
CA THR A 436 -7.25 19.09 -27.82
C THR A 436 -8.55 19.89 -27.86
N LYS A 437 -9.71 19.23 -27.73
CA LYS A 437 -11.04 19.85 -27.68
C LYS A 437 -11.28 20.64 -26.38
N LEU A 438 -10.73 20.18 -25.26
CA LEU A 438 -10.69 20.93 -23.99
C LEU A 438 -9.66 22.07 -23.98
N ASN A 439 -9.08 22.39 -25.13
CA ASN A 439 -8.19 23.53 -25.36
C ASN A 439 -6.81 23.46 -24.67
N TYR A 440 -6.26 22.26 -24.48
CA TYR A 440 -4.87 22.06 -24.08
C TYR A 440 -3.94 21.88 -25.30
N ASP A 441 -2.66 22.21 -25.15
CA ASP A 441 -1.58 21.89 -26.10
C ASP A 441 -0.97 20.54 -25.72
N VAL A 442 -1.28 19.50 -26.50
CA VAL A 442 -0.86 18.13 -26.22
C VAL A 442 0.41 17.80 -27.00
N GLN A 443 1.51 17.61 -26.27
CA GLN A 443 2.74 17.05 -26.80
C GLN A 443 2.87 15.59 -26.37
N VAL A 444 3.42 14.73 -27.23
CA VAL A 444 3.43 13.28 -26.96
C VAL A 444 4.85 12.73 -26.97
N PHE A 445 5.22 12.02 -25.90
CA PHE A 445 6.47 11.26 -25.84
C PHE A 445 6.24 9.81 -26.29
N GLN A 446 6.63 9.51 -27.53
CA GLN A 446 6.40 8.22 -28.18
C GLN A 446 7.58 7.24 -28.09
N THR A 447 8.67 7.58 -27.40
CA THR A 447 9.88 6.75 -27.36
C THR A 447 10.23 6.24 -25.96
N LEU A 448 9.73 6.88 -24.91
CA LEU A 448 10.07 6.51 -23.53
C LEU A 448 9.39 5.19 -23.13
N GLU A 449 9.99 4.40 -22.26
CA GLU A 449 9.41 3.19 -21.68
C GLU A 449 9.48 3.31 -20.16
N SER A 450 8.46 2.86 -19.42
CA SER A 450 8.43 3.09 -17.97
C SER A 450 9.44 2.22 -17.21
N GLY A 451 9.78 1.05 -17.76
CA GLY A 451 10.55 0.01 -17.07
C GLY A 451 9.71 -0.86 -16.13
N ARG A 452 8.38 -0.67 -16.09
CA ARG A 452 7.47 -1.41 -15.20
C ARG A 452 7.57 -2.92 -15.37
N SER A 453 7.66 -3.42 -16.60
CA SER A 453 7.80 -4.84 -16.90
C SER A 453 9.08 -5.41 -16.29
N PHE A 454 10.21 -4.71 -16.46
CA PHE A 454 11.50 -5.08 -15.90
C PHE A 454 11.47 -5.15 -14.37
N ILE A 455 10.93 -4.11 -13.71
CA ILE A 455 10.84 -4.10 -12.23
C ILE A 455 9.97 -5.27 -11.75
N SER A 456 8.82 -5.51 -12.38
CA SER A 456 7.89 -6.58 -11.98
C SER A 456 8.46 -8.00 -12.09
N LYS A 457 9.55 -8.15 -12.85
CA LYS A 457 10.23 -9.43 -13.13
C LYS A 457 11.69 -9.42 -12.66
N GLY A 458 12.10 -8.49 -11.80
CA GLY A 458 13.44 -8.50 -11.20
C GLY A 458 14.60 -8.16 -12.15
N PHE A 459 14.35 -7.55 -13.31
CA PHE A 459 15.38 -7.07 -14.25
C PHE A 459 15.78 -5.63 -13.89
N LEU A 460 16.35 -5.46 -12.69
CA LEU A 460 16.50 -4.14 -12.07
C LEU A 460 17.61 -3.30 -12.71
N GLU A 461 18.60 -3.89 -13.38
CA GLU A 461 19.66 -3.15 -14.07
C GLU A 461 19.10 -2.42 -15.31
N GLU A 462 18.30 -3.12 -16.12
CA GLU A 462 17.60 -2.54 -17.26
C GLU A 462 16.58 -1.48 -16.83
N ALA A 463 15.83 -1.75 -15.75
CA ALA A 463 14.92 -0.78 -15.17
C ALA A 463 15.66 0.48 -14.69
N LYS A 464 16.83 0.31 -14.06
CA LYS A 464 17.67 1.42 -13.58
C LYS A 464 18.19 2.27 -14.73
N GLN A 465 18.65 1.63 -15.82
CA GLN A 465 19.10 2.35 -17.01
C GLN A 465 17.96 3.20 -17.60
N LEU A 466 16.78 2.61 -17.80
CA LEU A 466 15.60 3.34 -18.28
C LEU A 466 15.18 4.48 -17.35
N ALA A 467 15.22 4.26 -16.03
CA ALA A 467 14.91 5.31 -15.06
C ALA A 467 15.84 6.52 -15.22
N ASN A 468 17.15 6.28 -15.30
CA ASN A 468 18.14 7.35 -15.48
C ASN A 468 17.97 8.07 -16.84
N ASP A 469 17.74 7.33 -17.93
CA ASP A 469 17.53 7.91 -19.26
C ASP A 469 16.27 8.78 -19.31
N ASN A 470 15.18 8.31 -18.72
CA ASN A 470 13.93 9.04 -18.64
C ASN A 470 14.07 10.31 -17.77
N ILE A 471 14.71 10.20 -16.61
CA ILE A 471 14.93 11.36 -15.71
C ILE A 471 15.77 12.41 -16.45
N ASN A 472 16.88 12.03 -17.06
CA ASN A 472 17.73 12.94 -17.83
C ASN A 472 16.98 13.60 -18.99
N TYR A 473 16.07 12.88 -19.64
CA TYR A 473 15.28 13.43 -20.74
C TYR A 473 14.18 14.40 -20.29
N LEU A 474 13.61 14.19 -19.10
CA LEU A 474 12.40 14.87 -18.63
C LEU A 474 12.68 16.03 -17.67
N LYS A 475 13.77 15.98 -16.89
CA LYS A 475 14.02 16.91 -15.78
C LYS A 475 13.94 18.40 -16.14
N ASP A 476 14.32 18.75 -17.38
CA ASP A 476 14.31 20.13 -17.87
C ASP A 476 13.09 20.46 -18.76
N LYS A 477 12.17 19.51 -18.96
CA LYS A 477 10.99 19.66 -19.84
C LYS A 477 9.69 19.76 -19.10
N ILE A 478 9.61 19.13 -17.92
CA ILE A 478 8.38 19.04 -17.15
C ILE A 478 8.46 19.94 -15.93
N SER A 479 7.36 20.64 -15.66
CA SER A 479 7.19 21.55 -14.53
C SER A 479 5.73 21.56 -14.10
N GLU A 480 5.36 22.42 -13.17
CA GLU A 480 3.96 22.65 -12.81
C GLU A 480 3.16 23.16 -14.03
N GLU A 481 3.77 23.98 -14.89
CA GLU A 481 3.19 24.53 -16.10
C GLU A 481 3.15 23.53 -17.27
N THR A 482 4.10 22.59 -17.32
CA THR A 482 4.20 21.57 -18.37
C THR A 482 4.23 20.14 -17.82
N PRO A 483 3.15 19.66 -17.18
CA PRO A 483 3.15 18.37 -16.48
C PRO A 483 3.22 17.18 -17.43
N LEU A 484 3.77 16.07 -16.93
CA LEU A 484 3.75 14.76 -17.57
C LEU A 484 2.51 13.99 -17.14
N LEU A 485 1.71 13.53 -18.10
CA LEU A 485 0.50 12.74 -17.89
C LEU A 485 0.69 11.33 -18.44
N GLY A 486 0.26 10.32 -17.70
CA GLY A 486 0.22 8.93 -18.20
C GLY A 486 -1.17 8.30 -18.06
N ILE A 487 -1.44 7.33 -18.92
CA ILE A 487 -2.75 6.66 -19.02
C ILE A 487 -2.75 5.37 -18.18
N GLU A 488 -1.75 4.50 -18.35
CA GLU A 488 -1.62 3.26 -17.56
C GLU A 488 -1.10 3.57 -16.14
N PRO A 489 -1.88 3.30 -15.07
CA PRO A 489 -1.48 3.64 -13.71
C PRO A 489 -0.17 2.98 -13.28
N SER A 490 0.04 1.70 -13.60
CA SER A 490 1.26 1.01 -13.18
C SER A 490 2.53 1.56 -13.82
N ALA A 491 2.43 2.02 -15.07
CA ALA A 491 3.55 2.60 -15.81
C ALA A 491 3.87 4.01 -15.30
N ILE A 492 2.88 4.91 -15.24
CA ILE A 492 3.12 6.30 -14.87
C ILE A 492 3.51 6.47 -13.40
N LEU A 493 2.94 5.66 -12.50
CA LEU A 493 3.26 5.74 -11.08
C LEU A 493 4.64 5.16 -10.74
N THR A 494 5.29 4.46 -11.68
CA THR A 494 6.70 4.03 -11.53
C THR A 494 7.65 5.23 -11.41
N PHE A 495 7.33 6.34 -12.08
CA PHE A 495 8.08 7.60 -11.96
C PHE A 495 7.96 8.22 -10.56
N ARG A 496 6.86 7.93 -9.83
CA ARG A 496 6.55 8.52 -8.52
C ARG A 496 6.99 7.68 -7.33
N ASP A 497 7.32 6.40 -7.53
CA ASP A 497 7.72 5.50 -6.44
C ASP A 497 9.06 4.81 -6.71
N GLU A 498 9.14 3.92 -7.70
CA GLU A 498 10.35 3.12 -7.88
C GLU A 498 11.53 3.90 -8.44
N TYR A 499 11.32 4.93 -9.26
CA TYR A 499 12.43 5.73 -9.80
C TYR A 499 13.25 6.40 -8.69
N ILE A 500 12.58 6.87 -7.64
CA ILE A 500 13.23 7.51 -6.48
C ILE A 500 14.17 6.52 -5.78
N LYS A 501 13.79 5.24 -5.76
CA LYS A 501 14.54 4.16 -5.10
C LYS A 501 15.60 3.53 -6.01
N LEU A 502 15.54 3.75 -7.33
CA LEU A 502 16.38 3.01 -8.30
C LEU A 502 17.39 3.90 -9.03
N ALA A 503 17.05 5.16 -9.27
CA ALA A 503 17.86 6.09 -10.03
C ALA A 503 19.19 6.41 -9.34
N ASN A 504 20.19 6.81 -10.13
CA ASN A 504 21.47 7.28 -9.60
C ASN A 504 21.35 8.63 -8.89
N ASN A 505 20.34 9.43 -9.25
CA ASN A 505 20.08 10.73 -8.67
C ASN A 505 18.63 10.82 -8.12
N PRO A 506 18.41 10.41 -6.85
CA PRO A 506 17.07 10.41 -6.25
C PRO A 506 16.40 11.79 -6.17
N SER A 507 17.17 12.89 -6.07
CA SER A 507 16.59 14.23 -6.01
C SER A 507 16.02 14.68 -7.36
N GLU A 508 16.71 14.37 -8.47
CA GLU A 508 16.17 14.59 -9.82
C GLU A 508 14.97 13.68 -10.10
N ALA A 509 15.00 12.43 -9.62
CA ALA A 509 13.86 11.52 -9.69
C ALA A 509 12.64 12.10 -8.94
N GLN A 510 12.85 12.64 -7.74
CA GLN A 510 11.79 13.30 -6.96
C GLN A 510 11.23 14.53 -7.67
N ASN A 511 12.08 15.34 -8.31
CA ASN A 511 11.62 16.48 -9.09
C ASN A 511 10.72 16.06 -10.27
N VAL A 512 11.10 14.99 -10.98
CA VAL A 512 10.28 14.42 -12.05
C VAL A 512 8.95 13.87 -11.49
N ALA A 513 9.00 13.17 -10.36
CA ALA A 513 7.83 12.63 -9.69
C ALA A 513 6.78 13.70 -9.34
N ASN A 514 7.21 14.87 -8.85
CA ASN A 514 6.34 15.97 -8.44
C ASN A 514 5.51 16.55 -9.59
N HIS A 515 5.97 16.41 -10.83
CA HIS A 515 5.33 16.93 -12.03
C HIS A 515 4.72 15.84 -12.93
N THR A 516 4.59 14.62 -12.38
CA THR A 516 4.05 13.46 -13.07
C THR A 516 2.70 13.07 -12.49
N TYR A 517 1.69 12.94 -13.34
CA TYR A 517 0.31 12.71 -12.93
C TYR A 517 -0.29 11.53 -13.68
N LEU A 518 -1.10 10.74 -12.99
CA LEU A 518 -2.10 9.92 -13.68
C LEU A 518 -3.11 10.87 -14.35
N ILE A 519 -3.50 10.56 -15.59
CA ILE A 519 -4.34 11.45 -16.40
C ILE A 519 -5.63 11.90 -15.69
N GLU A 520 -6.27 11.02 -14.91
CA GLU A 520 -7.46 11.37 -14.12
C GLU A 520 -7.16 12.31 -12.94
N GLU A 521 -5.99 12.24 -12.31
CA GLU A 521 -5.58 13.19 -11.25
C GLU A 521 -5.45 14.60 -11.82
N PHE A 522 -4.83 14.71 -13.00
CA PHE A 522 -4.69 16.00 -13.68
C PHE A 522 -6.05 16.58 -14.05
N ILE A 523 -6.93 15.79 -14.67
CA ILE A 523 -8.28 16.27 -15.02
C ILE A 523 -9.05 16.69 -13.76
N GLN A 524 -8.96 15.93 -12.66
CA GLN A 524 -9.58 16.32 -11.38
C GLN A 524 -9.07 17.69 -10.89
N LYS A 525 -7.76 17.95 -10.95
CA LYS A 525 -7.17 19.26 -10.60
C LYS A 525 -7.73 20.37 -11.50
N GLU A 526 -7.81 20.13 -12.81
CA GLU A 526 -8.31 21.12 -13.76
C GLU A 526 -9.83 21.37 -13.64
N ILE A 527 -10.61 20.40 -13.19
CA ILE A 527 -12.02 20.58 -12.80
C ILE A 527 -12.12 21.52 -11.58
N GLN A 528 -11.29 21.29 -10.57
CA GLN A 528 -11.26 22.13 -9.36
C GLN A 528 -10.84 23.58 -9.66
N LEU A 529 -9.97 23.78 -10.65
CA LEU A 529 -9.57 25.09 -11.14
C LEU A 529 -10.62 25.76 -12.05
N GLY A 530 -11.67 25.05 -12.45
CA GLY A 530 -12.72 25.56 -13.35
C GLY A 530 -12.32 25.58 -14.83
N ASN A 531 -11.18 25.01 -15.20
CA ASN A 531 -10.73 24.92 -16.60
C ASN A 531 -11.50 23.87 -17.40
N ILE A 532 -11.96 22.82 -16.72
CA ILE A 532 -12.81 21.77 -17.29
C ILE A 532 -14.15 21.78 -16.53
N THR A 533 -15.25 21.98 -17.24
CA THR A 533 -16.59 22.17 -16.65
C THR A 533 -17.60 21.18 -17.23
N PRO A 534 -18.70 20.86 -16.50
CA PRO A 534 -19.76 19.98 -17.00
C PRO A 534 -20.37 20.45 -18.34
N GLY A 535 -20.40 21.77 -18.59
CA GLY A 535 -20.99 22.35 -19.80
C GLY A 535 -20.26 22.02 -21.11
N GLN A 536 -19.08 21.41 -21.03
CA GLN A 536 -18.34 20.91 -22.20
C GLN A 536 -18.77 19.49 -22.60
N PHE A 537 -19.63 18.84 -21.82
CA PHE A 537 -20.03 17.45 -21.99
C PHE A 537 -21.55 17.32 -22.20
N THR A 538 -21.93 16.19 -22.77
CA THR A 538 -23.33 15.82 -22.99
C THR A 538 -24.11 15.72 -21.69
N LYS A 539 -25.42 15.95 -21.81
CA LYS A 539 -26.41 15.71 -20.75
C LYS A 539 -27.12 14.37 -20.91
N ALA A 540 -26.71 13.51 -21.85
CA ALA A 540 -27.27 12.18 -21.98
C ALA A 540 -27.00 11.37 -20.69
N PRO A 541 -27.99 10.64 -20.15
CA PRO A 541 -27.79 9.84 -18.95
C PRO A 541 -26.90 8.63 -19.23
N MET A 542 -26.03 8.28 -18.27
CA MET A 542 -25.21 7.06 -18.33
C MET A 542 -24.97 6.50 -16.93
N THR A 543 -25.09 5.20 -16.75
CA THR A 543 -24.73 4.53 -15.48
C THR A 543 -23.41 3.78 -15.64
N ILE A 544 -22.48 4.01 -14.72
CA ILE A 544 -21.11 3.49 -14.80
C ILE A 544 -20.74 2.77 -13.50
N LYS A 545 -20.13 1.59 -13.63
CA LYS A 545 -19.45 0.90 -12.52
C LYS A 545 -17.94 0.90 -12.76
N PHE A 546 -17.19 1.52 -11.85
CA PHE A 546 -15.75 1.71 -11.98
C PHE A 546 -14.94 0.77 -11.09
N HIS A 547 -13.95 0.09 -11.67
CA HIS A 547 -12.90 -0.64 -10.95
C HIS A 547 -11.59 0.14 -10.99
N GLY A 548 -11.15 0.64 -9.83
CA GLY A 548 -9.86 1.32 -9.68
C GLY A 548 -8.66 0.35 -9.71
N HIS A 549 -7.60 0.74 -10.40
CA HIS A 549 -6.35 -0.03 -10.47
C HIS A 549 -5.64 -0.10 -9.11
N CYS A 550 -4.98 -1.23 -8.81
CA CYS A 550 -4.32 -1.41 -7.50
C CYS A 550 -3.18 -0.42 -7.24
N HIS A 551 -2.38 -0.08 -8.26
CA HIS A 551 -1.32 0.94 -8.10
C HIS A 551 -1.91 2.35 -7.88
N GLN A 552 -3.05 2.68 -8.50
CA GLN A 552 -3.73 3.94 -8.22
C GLN A 552 -4.24 3.98 -6.79
N LYS A 553 -4.83 2.89 -6.28
CA LYS A 553 -5.26 2.79 -4.87
C LYS A 553 -4.09 2.89 -3.88
N ALA A 554 -2.92 2.39 -4.26
CA ALA A 554 -1.76 2.33 -3.37
C ALA A 554 -0.92 3.60 -3.35
N LEU A 555 -0.74 4.26 -4.50
CA LEU A 555 0.19 5.40 -4.66
C LEU A 555 -0.51 6.74 -4.96
N SER A 556 -1.84 6.71 -5.12
CA SER A 556 -2.70 7.83 -5.49
C SER A 556 -4.06 7.64 -4.80
N ASN A 557 -5.13 8.19 -5.34
CA ASN A 557 -6.50 7.96 -4.91
C ASN A 557 -7.38 7.56 -6.12
N GLN A 558 -8.33 6.66 -5.89
CA GLN A 558 -9.33 6.26 -6.91
C GLN A 558 -10.46 7.29 -7.06
N LEU A 559 -10.51 8.30 -6.18
CA LEU A 559 -11.50 9.37 -6.23
C LEU A 559 -11.29 10.28 -7.44
N SER A 560 -10.05 10.42 -7.92
CA SER A 560 -9.73 11.11 -9.17
C SER A 560 -10.55 10.57 -10.34
N SER A 561 -10.48 9.26 -10.62
CA SER A 561 -11.28 8.64 -11.67
C SER A 561 -12.78 8.73 -11.42
N PHE A 562 -13.23 8.66 -10.15
CA PHE A 562 -14.64 8.83 -9.78
C PHE A 562 -15.15 10.25 -10.06
N SER A 563 -14.40 11.29 -9.68
CA SER A 563 -14.72 12.69 -9.95
C SER A 563 -14.78 12.96 -11.46
N VAL A 564 -13.80 12.45 -12.20
CA VAL A 564 -13.73 12.63 -13.66
C VAL A 564 -14.93 11.98 -14.36
N LEU A 565 -15.32 10.76 -13.95
CA LEU A 565 -16.46 10.07 -14.54
C LEU A 565 -17.83 10.68 -14.16
N ASN A 566 -17.94 11.38 -13.03
CA ASN A 566 -19.16 12.09 -12.63
C ASN A 566 -19.22 13.54 -13.15
N LEU A 567 -18.24 13.97 -13.96
CA LEU A 567 -18.22 15.34 -14.46
C LEU A 567 -19.42 15.66 -15.39
N PRO A 568 -19.81 14.79 -16.35
CA PRO A 568 -21.03 15.01 -17.12
C PRO A 568 -22.28 14.95 -16.23
N GLU A 569 -23.17 15.95 -16.35
CA GLU A 569 -24.24 16.22 -15.36
C GLU A 569 -25.13 15.01 -15.03
N ASN A 570 -25.46 14.19 -16.02
CA ASN A 570 -26.42 13.08 -15.86
C ASN A 570 -25.75 11.70 -15.79
N TYR A 571 -24.45 11.65 -15.52
CA TYR A 571 -23.75 10.40 -15.29
C TYR A 571 -23.94 9.96 -13.83
N THR A 572 -24.18 8.68 -13.61
CA THR A 572 -24.24 8.06 -12.28
C THR A 572 -23.15 7.02 -12.16
N VAL A 573 -22.11 7.32 -11.40
CA VAL A 573 -20.95 6.43 -11.23
C VAL A 573 -20.99 5.77 -9.87
N THR A 574 -20.61 4.50 -9.80
CA THR A 574 -20.36 3.79 -8.54
C THR A 574 -19.01 3.07 -8.60
N ILE A 575 -18.26 3.11 -7.50
CA ILE A 575 -16.98 2.38 -7.39
C ILE A 575 -17.30 0.94 -6.98
N ILE A 576 -16.75 -0.04 -7.70
CA ILE A 576 -16.79 -1.44 -7.30
C ILE A 576 -15.80 -1.61 -6.13
N PRO A 577 -16.23 -2.04 -4.93
CA PRO A 577 -15.40 -2.16 -3.73
C PRO A 577 -14.48 -3.41 -3.78
N SER A 578 -13.79 -3.57 -4.90
CA SER A 578 -12.91 -4.69 -5.21
C SER A 578 -11.46 -4.34 -4.88
N GLY A 579 -10.64 -5.34 -4.57
CA GLY A 579 -9.20 -5.21 -4.38
C GLY A 579 -8.44 -5.17 -5.71
N CYS A 580 -7.48 -6.09 -5.87
CA CYS A 580 -6.78 -6.33 -7.14
C CYS A 580 -7.67 -7.09 -8.13
N CYS A 581 -7.49 -6.89 -9.43
CA CYS A 581 -8.18 -7.67 -10.46
C CYS A 581 -7.67 -9.13 -10.56
N GLY A 582 -6.44 -9.40 -10.10
CA GLY A 582 -5.78 -10.69 -10.17
C GLY A 582 -4.77 -10.85 -11.30
N MET A 583 -4.74 -9.94 -12.29
CA MET A 583 -3.82 -10.07 -13.42
C MET A 583 -2.40 -9.60 -13.12
N ALA A 584 -2.26 -8.46 -12.43
CA ALA A 584 -0.99 -7.89 -11.98
C ALA A 584 0.13 -7.95 -13.05
N GLY A 585 -0.13 -7.37 -14.21
CA GLY A 585 0.76 -7.44 -15.36
C GLY A 585 0.77 -8.85 -15.96
N SER A 586 1.88 -9.56 -15.76
CA SER A 586 2.12 -10.89 -16.31
C SER A 586 1.76 -12.04 -15.35
N PHE A 587 1.55 -11.78 -14.07
CA PHE A 587 1.23 -12.82 -13.07
C PHE A 587 0.06 -13.69 -13.52
N GLY A 588 -1.06 -13.08 -13.93
CA GLY A 588 -2.23 -13.84 -14.37
C GLY A 588 -2.04 -14.60 -15.68
N PHE A 589 -1.02 -14.28 -16.47
CA PHE A 589 -0.70 -15.00 -17.70
C PHE A 589 0.01 -16.33 -17.47
N GLU A 590 0.81 -16.42 -16.41
CA GLU A 590 1.64 -17.57 -16.11
C GLU A 590 0.78 -18.80 -15.80
N LYS A 591 1.18 -19.95 -16.35
CA LYS A 591 0.41 -21.19 -16.26
C LYS A 591 0.17 -21.60 -14.81
N GLU A 592 1.17 -21.39 -13.96
CA GLU A 592 1.20 -21.74 -12.55
C GLU A 592 0.31 -20.82 -11.70
N HIS A 593 0.02 -19.61 -12.18
CA HIS A 593 -0.69 -18.57 -11.43
C HIS A 593 -2.10 -18.29 -11.93
N TYR A 594 -2.50 -18.87 -13.08
CA TYR A 594 -3.81 -18.65 -13.70
C TYR A 594 -4.97 -18.87 -12.73
N GLU A 595 -5.01 -20.00 -12.02
CA GLU A 595 -6.13 -20.31 -11.13
C GLU A 595 -6.22 -19.31 -9.96
N ILE A 596 -5.09 -18.95 -9.36
CA ILE A 596 -5.05 -17.90 -8.32
C ILE A 596 -5.50 -16.55 -8.87
N SER A 597 -5.06 -16.19 -10.08
CA SER A 597 -5.47 -14.96 -10.75
C SER A 597 -6.99 -14.88 -10.94
N MET A 598 -7.62 -15.99 -11.37
CA MET A 598 -9.07 -16.08 -11.53
C MET A 598 -9.79 -16.04 -10.17
N GLN A 599 -9.29 -16.74 -9.15
CA GLN A 599 -9.83 -16.69 -7.79
C GLN A 599 -9.80 -15.27 -7.21
N VAL A 600 -8.73 -14.50 -7.45
CA VAL A 600 -8.67 -13.09 -7.03
C VAL A 600 -9.76 -12.26 -7.71
N GLY A 601 -9.97 -12.44 -9.03
CA GLY A 601 -11.06 -11.77 -9.75
C GLY A 601 -12.45 -12.14 -9.23
N GLU A 602 -12.64 -13.40 -8.83
CA GLU A 602 -13.88 -13.94 -8.29
C GLU A 602 -14.25 -13.44 -6.87
N GLN A 603 -13.33 -12.80 -6.15
CA GLN A 603 -13.62 -12.28 -4.79
C GLN A 603 -14.75 -11.25 -4.79
N THR A 604 -14.67 -10.25 -5.66
CA THR A 604 -15.63 -9.13 -5.68
C THR A 604 -15.83 -8.56 -7.07
N LEU A 605 -14.77 -8.49 -7.89
CA LEU A 605 -14.81 -7.83 -9.19
C LEU A 605 -15.74 -8.56 -10.18
N PHE A 606 -15.50 -9.85 -10.43
CA PHE A 606 -16.31 -10.61 -11.40
C PHE A 606 -17.78 -10.74 -10.95
N PRO A 607 -18.09 -11.05 -9.67
CA PRO A 607 -19.48 -11.03 -9.20
C PRO A 607 -20.17 -9.68 -9.40
N ALA A 608 -19.50 -8.55 -9.10
CA ALA A 608 -20.09 -7.23 -9.26
C ALA A 608 -20.40 -6.88 -10.73
N ILE A 609 -19.56 -7.34 -11.66
CA ILE A 609 -19.73 -7.15 -13.10
C ILE A 609 -20.85 -8.05 -13.64
N ARG A 610 -20.88 -9.34 -13.28
CA ARG A 610 -21.94 -10.27 -13.72
C ARG A 610 -23.32 -9.88 -13.20
N LYS A 611 -23.40 -9.22 -12.03
CA LYS A 611 -24.65 -8.68 -11.47
C LYS A 611 -25.08 -7.34 -12.07
N ALA A 612 -24.23 -6.67 -12.87
CA ALA A 612 -24.58 -5.40 -13.49
C ALA A 612 -25.54 -5.62 -14.68
N HIS A 613 -26.53 -4.74 -14.83
CA HIS A 613 -27.43 -4.74 -15.99
C HIS A 613 -26.66 -4.50 -17.29
N GLU A 614 -27.18 -4.97 -18.43
CA GLU A 614 -26.46 -4.91 -19.71
C GLU A 614 -26.12 -3.49 -20.17
N GLU A 615 -26.98 -2.53 -19.83
CA GLU A 615 -26.84 -1.10 -20.16
C GLU A 615 -25.80 -0.38 -19.29
N VAL A 616 -25.34 -0.99 -18.18
CA VAL A 616 -24.35 -0.38 -17.29
C VAL A 616 -22.96 -0.50 -17.91
N VAL A 617 -22.30 0.64 -18.09
CA VAL A 617 -20.92 0.68 -18.59
C VAL A 617 -19.96 0.25 -17.49
N ILE A 618 -19.12 -0.74 -17.78
CA ILE A 618 -18.01 -1.12 -16.91
C ILE A 618 -16.79 -0.30 -17.29
N SER A 619 -16.18 0.35 -16.30
CA SER A 619 -14.99 1.19 -16.48
C SER A 619 -13.80 0.66 -15.66
N ALA A 620 -12.62 0.63 -16.26
CA ALA A 620 -11.36 0.29 -15.58
C ALA A 620 -10.19 0.98 -16.29
N ASN A 621 -9.31 1.64 -15.54
CA ASN A 621 -8.20 2.43 -16.10
C ASN A 621 -6.90 1.64 -16.34
N GLY A 622 -6.70 0.50 -15.69
CA GLY A 622 -5.55 -0.38 -16.01
C GLY A 622 -5.77 -1.33 -17.18
N THR A 623 -4.77 -1.46 -18.05
CA THR A 623 -4.71 -2.37 -19.20
C THR A 623 -4.91 -3.82 -18.78
N SER A 624 -4.15 -4.25 -17.77
CA SER A 624 -4.27 -5.60 -17.21
C SER A 624 -5.64 -5.84 -16.55
N CYS A 625 -6.25 -4.81 -15.95
CA CYS A 625 -7.59 -4.92 -15.36
C CYS A 625 -8.65 -5.12 -16.44
N ARG A 626 -8.63 -4.34 -17.53
CA ARG A 626 -9.57 -4.50 -18.65
C ARG A 626 -9.45 -5.88 -19.28
N HIS A 627 -8.22 -6.35 -19.47
CA HIS A 627 -7.95 -7.69 -19.98
C HIS A 627 -8.54 -8.78 -19.07
N GLN A 628 -8.30 -8.68 -17.77
CA GLN A 628 -8.80 -9.64 -16.78
C GLN A 628 -10.33 -9.68 -16.71
N ILE A 629 -10.98 -8.52 -16.77
CA ILE A 629 -12.44 -8.42 -16.82
C ILE A 629 -12.98 -9.12 -18.07
N LYS A 630 -12.35 -8.88 -19.23
CA LYS A 630 -12.75 -9.51 -20.48
C LYS A 630 -12.60 -11.03 -20.43
N ASP A 631 -11.42 -11.52 -20.02
CA ASP A 631 -11.16 -12.95 -19.91
C ASP A 631 -12.05 -13.64 -18.86
N GLY A 632 -12.35 -12.95 -17.75
CA GLY A 632 -13.09 -13.52 -16.63
C GLY A 632 -14.60 -13.43 -16.70
N THR A 633 -15.15 -12.42 -17.40
CA THR A 633 -16.60 -12.19 -17.44
C THR A 633 -17.16 -11.99 -18.86
N GLY A 634 -16.31 -11.95 -19.89
CA GLY A 634 -16.72 -11.64 -21.27
C GLY A 634 -17.13 -10.18 -21.51
N LYS A 635 -17.18 -9.33 -20.48
CA LYS A 635 -17.54 -7.91 -20.62
C LYS A 635 -16.32 -7.10 -21.04
N VAL A 636 -16.51 -6.13 -21.92
CA VAL A 636 -15.44 -5.19 -22.31
C VAL A 636 -15.56 -3.95 -21.44
N ALA A 637 -14.57 -3.74 -20.58
CA ALA A 637 -14.47 -2.52 -19.78
C ALA A 637 -13.84 -1.38 -20.60
N LYS A 638 -14.41 -0.17 -20.51
CA LYS A 638 -13.86 1.03 -21.14
C LYS A 638 -12.85 1.73 -20.22
N HIS A 639 -11.91 2.46 -20.81
CA HIS A 639 -11.06 3.39 -20.06
C HIS A 639 -11.87 4.65 -19.69
N PRO A 640 -11.66 5.27 -18.51
CA PRO A 640 -12.36 6.51 -18.14
C PRO A 640 -12.25 7.63 -19.18
N ILE A 641 -11.06 7.80 -19.77
CA ILE A 641 -10.78 8.79 -20.82
C ILE A 641 -11.59 8.55 -22.10
N THR A 642 -11.77 7.30 -22.53
CA THR A 642 -12.63 6.97 -23.67
C THR A 642 -14.08 7.38 -23.38
N ILE A 643 -14.58 7.10 -22.18
CA ILE A 643 -15.94 7.49 -21.77
C ILE A 643 -16.09 9.02 -21.79
N LEU A 644 -15.11 9.73 -21.27
CA LEU A 644 -15.15 11.20 -21.20
C LEU A 644 -15.04 11.85 -22.58
N LYS A 645 -14.19 11.30 -23.47
CA LYS A 645 -14.11 11.74 -24.86
C LYS A 645 -15.43 11.52 -25.59
N ASP A 646 -16.05 10.34 -25.43
CA ASP A 646 -17.35 10.03 -26.03
C ASP A 646 -18.47 10.97 -25.52
N ALA A 647 -18.29 11.55 -24.33
CA ALA A 647 -19.22 12.51 -23.74
C ALA A 647 -19.02 13.96 -24.22
N LEU A 648 -17.91 14.28 -24.89
CA LEU A 648 -17.50 15.65 -25.21
C LEU A 648 -18.32 16.25 -26.37
N LEU A 649 -18.76 17.50 -26.25
CA LEU A 649 -19.60 18.20 -27.24
C LEU A 649 -18.86 18.59 -28.54
#